data_AF-A0A0R0JNC7-F1
#
_entry.id   AF-A0A0R0JNC7-F1
#
_cell.length_a   1.000
_cell.length_b   1.000
_cell.length_c   1.000
_cell.angle_alpha   90.00
_cell.angle_beta   90.00
_cell.angle_gamma   90.00
#
_symmetry.space_group_name_H-M   'P 1'
#
loop_
_entity.id
_entity.type
_entity.pdbx_description
1 polymer ?
#
loop_
_entity_poly.entity_id
_entity_poly.type
_entity_poly.pdbx_seq_one_letter_code
_entity_poly.pdbx_strand_id
1 'polypeptide(L)'
;MGNVLPYKAVNLANWLVVEGWMQEPSLFDGIVNKDLLDGTQVQLKSTKFNKYLTSENGGGADVVANRGSASGWETFKLWRISDSSFNLRVFNKKFVGLENHGGGNKIISVSDSPSQPETFEIIRNNNDPFKIRIKASNGRFLQVRSETLVTADYEGTNWDESDPSVFRMNIVPDTTLQGEYQLTNGYGPDRAPQVMRDHWNTYITEDDFRFMSANGLNAVRIPVGWWIAKDPNPPKPFVGGSLAALDNAFIWAQNHGMNVIIDLHAAEGSQNGNDHSGARDGYTEWGDSYIPNTVQVIDFLAERYGTRPNLGAIELMSGPRGVNLESLKKYYKEAYDAVRKHNSSAYVIMSNPLDADSKVLLSFVQDFDRVVIDVHYYNLFSSDFNRMNVQQNIDVIRNGRASDLSVVSSSNALSFVGEWTGAWSIQGASKEDLKRYVQAQLDVYSRATFGWAYLAYKCRINEWSLRWMIQNGYICLSCPQNLPYKAVNLGNWLVVEGWMQEPSLFDGIVNNDLLDGTQVQLKSTKFNKYLTSENGGGADVVANRGSASGWETFKLWRISDSSFNLRVFNKKFVGLENHGGGNKIISVSDSPSQPETFEIIRDNNDPFKIRIKASNGLFLQVRSETSVTADYHGTNWDESDPSVFRMTIVPGTTLQGEYQLTNGYGPDRAPQVMKDHWRTYITEDDFRFMSENGLNAVRIPVGWWIAKDPNPPKPFVGGSLEALDNAFIWAQNHGIKVIIDLHAAEGSQNRFEHSGTRDGEIEWGDSYIPNTVQVIDFLAERYGNKPNLGGIELMNEPFGVNLESLKKYYKEAYDAVRKHNSSAYVIMSNPLDADSKVLLSFVKDFDRVVIDVHYYNLFWNGFDSMTVQENIDFIRNERVSNLGGVSSTNALSFVGEWTGEWAVKGATKEDYQRYAQAQLGVYSRATFGWAYWSYKCRFNEWSMKWMIQNGRIKL
;
A
#
# COMPACT_ATOMS: atom_id res chain seq x y z
N MET A 1 0.43 -27.85 -0.57
CA MET A 1 0.13 -26.41 -0.34
C MET A 1 -1.31 -26.31 0.11
N GLY A 2 -1.64 -25.46 1.07
CA GLY A 2 -3.04 -25.32 1.51
C GLY A 2 -3.86 -24.65 0.41
N ASN A 3 -5.07 -25.17 0.15
CA ASN A 3 -6.13 -24.45 -0.55
C ASN A 3 -6.58 -23.28 0.32
N VAL A 4 -5.73 -22.25 0.45
CA VAL A 4 -6.05 -21.04 1.22
C VAL A 4 -6.97 -20.20 0.36
N LEU A 5 -8.27 -20.47 0.50
CA LEU A 5 -9.32 -19.58 0.05
C LEU A 5 -9.46 -18.41 1.03
N PRO A 6 -9.91 -17.24 0.56
CA PRO A 6 -10.24 -16.92 -0.83
C PRO A 6 -8.99 -16.73 -1.71
N TYR A 7 -9.10 -17.08 -2.98
CA TYR A 7 -8.10 -16.76 -3.98
C TYR A 7 -8.12 -15.27 -4.32
N LYS A 8 -6.93 -14.68 -4.30
CA LYS A 8 -6.62 -13.38 -4.89
C LYS A 8 -5.89 -13.67 -6.19
N ALA A 9 -6.63 -13.68 -7.29
CA ALA A 9 -6.14 -14.14 -8.58
C ALA A 9 -6.08 -13.02 -9.62
N VAL A 10 -5.42 -13.32 -10.72
CA VAL A 10 -5.38 -12.48 -11.92
C VAL A 10 -5.53 -13.35 -13.16
N ASN A 11 -6.25 -12.82 -14.16
CA ASN A 11 -6.43 -13.47 -15.45
C ASN A 11 -5.20 -13.24 -16.34
N LEU A 12 -4.62 -14.33 -16.86
CA LEU A 12 -3.54 -14.29 -17.85
C LEU A 12 -4.12 -14.21 -19.27
N ALA A 13 -4.97 -13.21 -19.51
CA ALA A 13 -5.64 -12.98 -20.79
C ALA A 13 -4.66 -12.55 -21.90
N ASN A 14 -5.08 -12.72 -23.15
CA ASN A 14 -4.26 -12.49 -24.33
C ASN A 14 -2.93 -13.27 -24.32
N TRP A 15 -2.91 -14.49 -23.74
CA TRP A 15 -1.72 -15.36 -23.73
C TRP A 15 -1.93 -16.67 -24.50
N LEU A 16 -2.58 -17.66 -23.87
CA LEU A 16 -2.91 -18.94 -24.52
C LEU A 16 -4.19 -18.90 -25.35
N VAL A 17 -4.94 -17.79 -25.19
CA VAL A 17 -6.03 -17.37 -26.06
C VAL A 17 -5.80 -15.89 -26.34
N VAL A 18 -5.70 -15.51 -27.62
CA VAL A 18 -5.39 -14.13 -28.04
C VAL A 18 -6.62 -13.24 -28.13
N GLU A 19 -6.44 -11.98 -27.71
CA GLU A 19 -7.38 -10.87 -27.84
C GLU A 19 -6.67 -9.61 -28.37
N GLY A 20 -6.90 -9.27 -29.63
CA GLY A 20 -6.08 -8.29 -30.37
C GLY A 20 -6.10 -6.86 -29.85
N TRP A 21 -7.08 -6.52 -29.02
CA TRP A 21 -7.19 -5.20 -28.40
C TRP A 21 -6.27 -5.01 -27.18
N MET A 22 -5.69 -6.08 -26.62
CA MET A 22 -4.96 -6.01 -25.35
C MET A 22 -3.48 -5.59 -25.47
N GLN A 23 -2.88 -5.61 -26.66
CA GLN A 23 -1.43 -5.40 -26.82
C GLN A 23 -1.10 -4.36 -27.89
N GLU A 24 -0.02 -3.62 -27.67
CA GLU A 24 0.65 -2.78 -28.66
C GLU A 24 2.18 -3.06 -28.65
N PRO A 25 2.83 -3.23 -29.82
CA PRO A 25 2.22 -3.33 -31.15
C PRO A 25 1.28 -4.52 -31.28
N SER A 26 0.27 -4.43 -32.16
CA SER A 26 -0.74 -5.48 -32.28
C SER A 26 -0.13 -6.70 -32.98
N LEU A 27 -0.47 -7.90 -32.52
CA LEU A 27 -0.09 -9.14 -33.20
C LEU A 27 -0.64 -9.20 -34.64
N PHE A 28 -1.68 -8.42 -34.95
CA PHE A 28 -2.34 -8.37 -36.25
C PHE A 28 -1.67 -7.41 -37.26
N ASP A 29 -0.71 -6.58 -36.83
CA ASP A 29 -0.13 -5.54 -37.68
C ASP A 29 0.64 -6.08 -38.89
N GLY A 30 1.14 -7.32 -38.80
CA GLY A 30 1.89 -7.99 -39.87
C GLY A 30 1.03 -8.76 -40.89
N ILE A 31 -0.30 -8.72 -40.79
CA ILE A 31 -1.22 -9.45 -41.68
C ILE A 31 -1.57 -8.59 -42.91
N VAL A 32 -1.42 -9.17 -44.11
CA VAL A 32 -1.84 -8.54 -45.37
C VAL A 32 -3.37 -8.43 -45.39
N ASN A 33 -3.91 -7.26 -45.76
CA ASN A 33 -5.37 -7.03 -45.70
C ASN A 33 -5.95 -7.40 -44.32
N LYS A 34 -5.32 -6.95 -43.22
CA LYS A 34 -5.77 -7.19 -41.83
C LYS A 34 -7.15 -6.66 -41.51
N ASP A 35 -7.72 -5.84 -42.39
CA ASP A 35 -9.08 -5.33 -42.33
C ASP A 35 -10.09 -6.26 -43.03
N LEU A 36 -9.63 -7.36 -43.65
CA LEU A 36 -10.42 -8.44 -44.25
C LEU A 36 -10.09 -9.79 -43.60
N LEU A 37 -10.35 -9.91 -42.30
CA LEU A 37 -10.17 -11.16 -41.56
C LEU A 37 -11.48 -11.94 -41.47
N ASP A 38 -11.44 -13.18 -40.99
CA ASP A 38 -12.67 -13.93 -40.75
C ASP A 38 -13.60 -13.15 -39.82
N GLY A 39 -14.86 -13.07 -40.19
CA GLY A 39 -15.90 -12.35 -39.45
C GLY A 39 -16.02 -10.88 -39.79
N THR A 40 -15.03 -10.25 -40.47
CA THR A 40 -15.18 -8.89 -40.97
C THR A 40 -16.49 -8.79 -41.76
N GLN A 41 -17.33 -7.83 -41.39
CA GLN A 41 -18.58 -7.57 -42.09
C GLN A 41 -18.36 -6.52 -43.17
N VAL A 42 -18.77 -6.85 -44.39
CA VAL A 42 -18.66 -5.96 -45.55
C VAL A 42 -20.02 -5.74 -46.19
N GLN A 43 -20.22 -4.54 -46.71
CA GLN A 43 -21.36 -4.15 -47.53
C GLN A 43 -20.85 -3.70 -48.89
N LEU A 44 -21.47 -4.21 -49.95
CA LEU A 44 -20.93 -4.11 -51.30
C LEU A 44 -21.89 -3.29 -52.17
N LYS A 45 -21.50 -2.07 -52.55
CA LYS A 45 -22.34 -1.17 -53.35
C LYS A 45 -21.88 -1.15 -54.79
N SER A 46 -22.74 -1.46 -55.75
CA SER A 46 -22.45 -1.24 -57.17
C SER A 46 -22.24 0.25 -57.42
N THR A 47 -21.11 0.61 -58.03
CA THR A 47 -20.83 2.01 -58.39
C THR A 47 -21.75 2.48 -59.52
N LYS A 48 -22.04 1.60 -60.48
CA LYS A 48 -22.90 1.88 -61.63
C LYS A 48 -24.36 2.12 -61.24
N PHE A 49 -24.93 1.24 -60.42
CA PHE A 49 -26.35 1.32 -60.03
C PHE A 49 -26.57 2.13 -58.74
N ASN A 50 -25.50 2.39 -57.98
CA ASN A 50 -25.58 3.01 -56.66
C ASN A 50 -26.51 2.25 -55.68
N LYS A 51 -26.52 0.91 -55.77
CA LYS A 51 -27.31 -0.02 -54.94
C LYS A 51 -26.42 -1.07 -54.28
N TYR A 52 -26.81 -1.54 -53.11
CA TYR A 52 -26.11 -2.59 -52.38
C TYR A 52 -26.48 -3.98 -52.88
N LEU A 53 -25.48 -4.86 -52.94
CA LEU A 53 -25.70 -6.29 -53.08
C LEU A 53 -26.48 -6.79 -51.88
N THR A 54 -27.52 -7.57 -52.15
CA THR A 54 -28.51 -8.00 -51.18
C THR A 54 -28.75 -9.49 -51.39
N SER A 55 -28.61 -10.29 -50.33
CA SER A 55 -29.02 -11.70 -50.35
C SER A 55 -30.49 -11.79 -49.98
N GLU A 56 -31.36 -12.00 -50.97
CA GLU A 56 -32.80 -11.94 -50.71
C GLU A 56 -33.23 -12.99 -49.68
N ASN A 57 -34.23 -12.61 -48.88
CA ASN A 57 -34.69 -13.36 -47.69
C ASN A 57 -33.63 -13.57 -46.61
N GLY A 58 -32.52 -12.80 -46.64
CA GLY A 58 -31.39 -12.95 -45.73
C GLY A 58 -30.45 -14.11 -46.07
N GLY A 59 -30.70 -14.80 -47.20
CA GLY A 59 -30.04 -16.04 -47.57
C GLY A 59 -31.06 -17.14 -47.85
N GLY A 60 -30.79 -17.94 -48.87
CA GLY A 60 -31.70 -18.95 -49.43
C GLY A 60 -32.28 -18.59 -50.79
N ALA A 61 -31.85 -17.48 -51.39
CA ALA A 61 -32.33 -17.00 -52.70
C ALA A 61 -31.20 -16.32 -53.51
N ASP A 62 -31.60 -15.62 -54.56
CA ASP A 62 -30.70 -14.86 -55.44
C ASP A 62 -29.96 -13.73 -54.70
N VAL A 63 -28.75 -13.41 -55.17
CA VAL A 63 -28.09 -12.15 -54.84
C VAL A 63 -28.45 -11.11 -55.89
N VAL A 64 -29.01 -10.00 -55.44
CA VAL A 64 -29.51 -8.90 -56.27
C VAL A 64 -28.87 -7.58 -55.87
N ALA A 65 -29.12 -6.48 -56.59
CA ALA A 65 -28.57 -5.15 -56.30
C ALA A 65 -29.67 -4.08 -56.32
N ASN A 66 -30.64 -4.17 -55.40
CA ASN A 66 -31.86 -3.35 -55.44
C ASN A 66 -32.07 -2.45 -54.19
N ARG A 67 -31.18 -2.49 -53.18
CA ARG A 67 -31.33 -1.72 -51.93
C ARG A 67 -30.48 -0.44 -51.94
N GLY A 68 -31.05 0.67 -51.47
CA GLY A 68 -30.37 1.98 -51.41
C GLY A 68 -29.52 2.19 -50.16
N SER A 69 -29.81 1.45 -49.10
CA SER A 69 -29.10 1.43 -47.81
C SER A 69 -28.80 -0.01 -47.42
N ALA A 70 -27.84 -0.22 -46.51
CA ALA A 70 -27.43 -1.53 -46.05
C ALA A 70 -27.78 -1.73 -44.56
N SER A 71 -28.29 -2.91 -44.24
CA SER A 71 -28.56 -3.41 -42.89
C SER A 71 -28.19 -4.91 -42.87
N GLY A 72 -29.04 -5.80 -42.36
CA GLY A 72 -28.72 -7.23 -42.22
C GLY A 72 -28.50 -7.98 -43.53
N TRP A 73 -29.38 -7.84 -44.53
CA TRP A 73 -29.37 -8.68 -45.75
C TRP A 73 -28.35 -8.23 -46.80
N GLU A 74 -27.88 -6.99 -46.67
CA GLU A 74 -26.85 -6.38 -47.52
C GLU A 74 -25.45 -6.51 -46.90
N THR A 75 -25.34 -7.16 -45.74
CA THR A 75 -24.09 -7.34 -45.01
C THR A 75 -23.62 -8.79 -45.10
N PHE A 76 -22.35 -8.96 -45.47
CA PHE A 76 -21.70 -10.25 -45.70
C PHE A 76 -20.55 -10.42 -44.72
N LYS A 77 -20.49 -11.56 -44.04
CA LYS A 77 -19.36 -11.94 -43.19
C LYS A 77 -18.31 -12.65 -44.03
N LEU A 78 -17.07 -12.19 -43.97
CA LEU A 78 -15.97 -12.80 -44.70
C LEU A 78 -15.49 -14.07 -44.00
N TRP A 79 -15.25 -15.13 -44.76
CA TRP A 79 -14.49 -16.30 -44.36
C TRP A 79 -13.21 -16.32 -45.19
N ARG A 80 -12.08 -16.00 -44.58
CA ARG A 80 -10.81 -15.83 -45.30
C ARG A 80 -10.23 -17.20 -45.66
N ILE A 81 -9.85 -17.36 -46.92
CA ILE A 81 -9.13 -18.54 -47.45
C ILE A 81 -7.67 -18.18 -47.71
N SER A 82 -7.42 -16.99 -48.25
CA SER A 82 -6.08 -16.44 -48.52
C SER A 82 -6.10 -14.91 -48.44
N ASP A 83 -5.01 -14.26 -48.79
CA ASP A 83 -4.90 -12.79 -48.78
C ASP A 83 -5.91 -12.06 -49.68
N SER A 84 -6.41 -12.74 -50.71
CA SER A 84 -7.40 -12.19 -51.64
C SER A 84 -8.65 -13.05 -51.78
N SER A 85 -8.68 -14.30 -51.30
CA SER A 85 -9.81 -15.22 -51.51
C SER A 85 -10.67 -15.42 -50.26
N PHE A 86 -11.99 -15.36 -50.44
CA PHE A 86 -12.97 -15.36 -49.37
C PHE A 86 -14.22 -16.16 -49.75
N ASN A 87 -14.88 -16.75 -48.76
CA ASN A 87 -16.31 -17.04 -48.86
C ASN A 87 -17.11 -15.90 -48.22
N LEU A 88 -18.33 -15.68 -48.70
CA LEU A 88 -19.24 -14.67 -48.19
C LEU A 88 -20.41 -15.36 -47.49
N ARG A 89 -20.46 -15.29 -46.16
CA ARG A 89 -21.55 -15.85 -45.35
C ARG A 89 -22.62 -14.79 -45.10
N VAL A 90 -23.88 -15.15 -45.29
CA VAL A 90 -25.02 -14.21 -45.24
C VAL A 90 -25.82 -14.36 -43.95
N PHE A 91 -26.83 -13.50 -43.75
CA PHE A 91 -27.60 -13.38 -42.52
C PHE A 91 -28.18 -14.71 -41.99
N ASN A 92 -28.73 -15.56 -42.87
CA ASN A 92 -29.25 -16.90 -42.54
C ASN A 92 -28.16 -17.99 -42.52
N LYS A 93 -26.89 -17.61 -42.32
CA LYS A 93 -25.72 -18.50 -42.25
C LYS A 93 -25.38 -19.28 -43.54
N LYS A 94 -26.09 -19.04 -44.65
CA LYS A 94 -25.77 -19.58 -45.98
C LYS A 94 -24.53 -18.93 -46.60
N PHE A 95 -24.01 -19.50 -47.67
CA PHE A 95 -22.89 -18.97 -48.43
C PHE A 95 -23.32 -18.50 -49.83
N VAL A 96 -22.75 -17.38 -50.26
CA VAL A 96 -22.85 -16.89 -51.64
C VAL A 96 -22.04 -17.81 -52.55
N GLY A 97 -22.55 -18.11 -53.74
CA GLY A 97 -21.87 -18.95 -54.73
C GLY A 97 -22.48 -18.83 -56.14
N LEU A 98 -21.84 -19.51 -57.09
CA LEU A 98 -22.36 -19.69 -58.44
C LEU A 98 -23.52 -20.69 -58.47
N GLU A 99 -24.56 -20.36 -59.23
CA GLU A 99 -25.69 -21.25 -59.49
C GLU A 99 -25.25 -22.61 -60.06
N ASN A 100 -26.03 -23.66 -59.75
CA ASN A 100 -25.77 -25.04 -60.18
C ASN A 100 -24.36 -25.54 -59.82
N HIS A 101 -23.85 -25.15 -58.64
CA HIS A 101 -22.50 -25.48 -58.18
C HIS A 101 -21.40 -25.12 -59.19
N GLY A 102 -21.52 -23.94 -59.81
CA GLY A 102 -20.56 -23.47 -60.83
C GLY A 102 -20.93 -23.82 -62.27
N GLY A 103 -22.01 -24.57 -62.50
CA GLY A 103 -22.55 -24.81 -63.83
C GLY A 103 -23.24 -23.58 -64.45
N GLY A 104 -23.72 -22.65 -63.63
CA GLY A 104 -24.30 -21.37 -64.03
C GLY A 104 -23.38 -20.18 -63.75
N ASN A 105 -23.76 -19.01 -64.26
CA ASN A 105 -23.07 -17.74 -63.98
C ASN A 105 -23.84 -16.82 -63.01
N LYS A 106 -25.06 -17.15 -62.63
CA LYS A 106 -25.87 -16.36 -61.68
C LYS A 106 -25.32 -16.49 -60.25
N ILE A 107 -25.38 -15.42 -59.48
CA ILE A 107 -24.96 -15.40 -58.08
C ILE A 107 -26.16 -15.64 -57.15
N ILE A 108 -26.04 -16.65 -56.30
CA ILE A 108 -27.09 -17.09 -55.37
C ILE A 108 -26.50 -17.31 -53.97
N SER A 109 -27.35 -17.38 -52.94
CA SER A 109 -26.96 -17.49 -51.53
C SER A 109 -27.60 -18.69 -50.82
N VAL A 110 -27.45 -19.90 -51.38
CA VAL A 110 -28.21 -21.09 -50.95
C VAL A 110 -27.39 -22.18 -50.24
N SER A 111 -26.06 -22.12 -50.33
CA SER A 111 -25.18 -23.20 -49.87
C SER A 111 -25.03 -23.22 -48.34
N ASP A 112 -25.13 -24.40 -47.71
CA ASP A 112 -24.92 -24.58 -46.26
C ASP A 112 -23.44 -24.63 -45.87
N SER A 113 -22.56 -24.91 -46.82
CA SER A 113 -21.12 -25.00 -46.62
C SER A 113 -20.39 -24.50 -47.86
N PRO A 114 -19.26 -23.81 -47.72
CA PRO A 114 -18.54 -23.29 -48.87
C PRO A 114 -17.69 -24.37 -49.52
N SER A 115 -17.62 -24.32 -50.84
CA SER A 115 -16.68 -25.08 -51.67
C SER A 115 -16.10 -24.17 -52.76
N GLN A 116 -15.61 -24.74 -53.86
CA GLN A 116 -15.00 -23.95 -54.93
C GLN A 116 -15.99 -22.92 -55.56
N PRO A 117 -17.26 -23.26 -55.88
CA PRO A 117 -18.24 -22.30 -56.41
C PRO A 117 -18.58 -21.12 -55.48
N GLU A 118 -18.37 -21.27 -54.17
CA GLU A 118 -18.59 -20.23 -53.15
C GLU A 118 -17.33 -19.40 -52.84
N THR A 119 -16.23 -19.65 -53.55
CA THR A 119 -14.96 -18.95 -53.34
C THR A 119 -14.82 -17.77 -54.30
N PHE A 120 -14.57 -16.59 -53.75
CA PHE A 120 -14.43 -15.34 -54.49
C PHE A 120 -13.10 -14.65 -54.18
N GLU A 121 -12.44 -14.13 -55.20
CA GLU A 121 -11.29 -13.26 -55.06
C GLU A 121 -11.73 -11.80 -54.98
N ILE A 122 -11.42 -11.12 -53.87
CA ILE A 122 -11.60 -9.67 -53.71
C ILE A 122 -10.32 -8.98 -54.17
N ILE A 123 -10.41 -8.28 -55.29
CA ILE A 123 -9.31 -7.49 -55.86
C ILE A 123 -9.53 -6.02 -55.50
N ARG A 124 -8.60 -5.44 -54.76
CA ARG A 124 -8.60 -4.02 -54.36
C ARG A 124 -7.94 -3.16 -55.43
N ASN A 125 -8.46 -1.94 -55.63
CA ASN A 125 -7.79 -0.94 -56.45
C ASN A 125 -6.56 -0.39 -55.70
N ASN A 126 -5.43 -0.23 -56.40
CA ASN A 126 -4.18 0.25 -55.80
C ASN A 126 -4.28 1.67 -55.20
N ASN A 127 -5.15 2.52 -55.74
CA ASN A 127 -5.31 3.92 -55.31
C ASN A 127 -6.45 4.11 -54.28
N ASP A 128 -7.44 3.22 -54.27
CA ASP A 128 -8.55 3.22 -53.32
C ASP A 128 -8.89 1.78 -52.90
N PRO A 129 -8.41 1.29 -51.74
CA PRO A 129 -8.63 -0.10 -51.32
C PRO A 129 -10.10 -0.44 -51.04
N PHE A 130 -10.98 0.56 -50.94
CA PHE A 130 -12.43 0.36 -50.80
C PHE A 130 -13.14 0.25 -52.15
N LYS A 131 -12.46 0.54 -53.25
CA LYS A 131 -12.94 0.27 -54.61
C LYS A 131 -12.43 -1.10 -55.05
N ILE A 132 -13.34 -2.04 -55.26
CA ILE A 132 -13.00 -3.45 -55.47
C ILE A 132 -13.66 -4.02 -56.72
N ARG A 133 -13.14 -5.16 -57.15
CA ARG A 133 -13.79 -6.09 -58.09
C ARG A 133 -13.77 -7.48 -57.47
N ILE A 134 -14.80 -8.28 -57.75
CA ILE A 134 -14.96 -9.60 -57.15
C ILE A 134 -14.91 -10.64 -58.26
N LYS A 135 -13.97 -11.57 -58.22
CA LYS A 135 -13.80 -12.63 -59.21
C LYS A 135 -14.36 -13.93 -58.65
N ALA A 136 -15.25 -14.59 -59.38
CA ALA A 136 -15.75 -15.90 -58.99
C ALA A 136 -14.77 -17.01 -59.39
N SER A 137 -15.00 -18.21 -58.88
CA SER A 137 -14.17 -19.39 -59.17
C SER A 137 -14.18 -19.86 -60.63
N ASN A 138 -15.14 -19.39 -61.44
CA ASN A 138 -15.12 -19.57 -62.90
C ASN A 138 -14.12 -18.64 -63.62
N GLY A 139 -13.37 -17.82 -62.88
CA GLY A 139 -12.34 -16.92 -63.38
C GLY A 139 -12.87 -15.58 -63.91
N ARG A 140 -14.18 -15.32 -63.83
CA ARG A 140 -14.81 -14.08 -64.32
C ARG A 140 -15.25 -13.17 -63.19
N PHE A 141 -15.37 -11.88 -63.48
CA PHE A 141 -15.81 -10.89 -62.50
C PHE A 141 -17.33 -10.89 -62.35
N LEU A 142 -17.77 -10.68 -61.11
CA LEU A 142 -19.15 -10.35 -60.79
C LEU A 142 -19.51 -9.03 -61.45
N GLN A 143 -20.72 -8.94 -61.99
CA GLN A 143 -21.30 -7.74 -62.52
C GLN A 143 -22.79 -7.64 -62.16
N VAL A 144 -23.25 -6.42 -61.95
CA VAL A 144 -24.67 -6.11 -61.85
C VAL A 144 -25.22 -5.88 -63.26
N ARG A 145 -26.09 -6.79 -63.73
CA ARG A 145 -26.74 -6.67 -65.05
C ARG A 145 -27.98 -5.77 -64.98
N SER A 146 -28.73 -5.92 -63.89
CA SER A 146 -29.88 -5.10 -63.50
C SER A 146 -30.00 -5.11 -61.98
N GLU A 147 -30.89 -4.30 -61.40
CA GLU A 147 -31.11 -4.33 -59.94
C GLU A 147 -31.56 -5.70 -59.42
N THR A 148 -32.06 -6.59 -60.27
CA THR A 148 -32.56 -7.93 -59.93
C THR A 148 -31.66 -9.08 -60.39
N LEU A 149 -30.51 -8.80 -61.02
CA LEU A 149 -29.65 -9.84 -61.58
C LEU A 149 -28.16 -9.50 -61.44
N VAL A 150 -27.45 -10.36 -60.71
CA VAL A 150 -25.99 -10.34 -60.56
C VAL A 150 -25.42 -11.64 -61.14
N THR A 151 -24.42 -11.53 -62.00
CA THR A 151 -23.77 -12.66 -62.68
C THR A 151 -22.25 -12.55 -62.61
N ALA A 152 -21.53 -13.68 -62.63
CA ALA A 152 -20.08 -13.74 -62.77
C ALA A 152 -19.68 -14.15 -64.19
N ASP A 153 -19.80 -13.21 -65.12
CA ASP A 153 -19.47 -13.42 -66.52
C ASP A 153 -18.81 -12.19 -67.17
N TYR A 154 -18.31 -11.25 -66.36
CA TYR A 154 -17.65 -10.04 -66.86
C TYR A 154 -16.15 -10.25 -67.07
N GLU A 155 -15.66 -9.86 -68.23
CA GLU A 155 -14.27 -10.04 -68.67
C GLU A 155 -13.49 -8.72 -68.81
N GLY A 156 -14.17 -7.56 -68.66
CA GLY A 156 -13.54 -6.25 -68.79
C GLY A 156 -12.49 -5.96 -67.71
N THR A 157 -11.63 -4.96 -67.93
CA THR A 157 -10.52 -4.60 -67.03
C THR A 157 -10.62 -3.19 -66.45
N ASN A 158 -11.67 -2.44 -66.81
CA ASN A 158 -11.81 -1.05 -66.40
C ASN A 158 -12.20 -0.92 -64.92
N TRP A 159 -11.87 0.24 -64.36
CA TRP A 159 -12.18 0.62 -62.98
C TRP A 159 -13.06 1.88 -62.94
N ASP A 160 -13.69 2.28 -64.05
CA ASP A 160 -14.55 3.46 -64.05
C ASP A 160 -15.82 3.21 -63.21
N GLU A 161 -16.40 4.27 -62.65
CA GLU A 161 -17.60 4.15 -61.79
C GLU A 161 -18.81 3.58 -62.55
N SER A 162 -18.82 3.66 -63.89
CA SER A 162 -19.91 3.13 -64.73
C SER A 162 -19.73 1.66 -65.13
N ASP A 163 -18.60 1.05 -64.80
CA ASP A 163 -18.33 -0.36 -65.04
C ASP A 163 -19.22 -1.23 -64.12
N PRO A 164 -19.99 -2.18 -64.66
CA PRO A 164 -20.95 -2.96 -63.87
C PRO A 164 -20.29 -3.93 -62.89
N SER A 165 -18.96 -4.15 -62.99
CA SER A 165 -18.18 -5.06 -62.14
C SER A 165 -17.44 -4.38 -60.99
N VAL A 166 -17.55 -3.05 -60.88
CA VAL A 166 -16.90 -2.26 -59.83
C VAL A 166 -17.86 -2.07 -58.66
N PHE A 167 -17.34 -2.32 -57.46
CA PHE A 167 -18.06 -2.17 -56.21
C PHE A 167 -17.30 -1.27 -55.24
N ARG A 168 -18.05 -0.48 -54.47
CA ARG A 168 -17.55 0.17 -53.27
C ARG A 168 -17.83 -0.71 -52.07
N MET A 169 -16.76 -1.14 -51.40
CA MET A 169 -16.81 -1.95 -50.19
C MET A 169 -16.80 -1.03 -48.97
N ASN A 170 -17.82 -1.16 -48.14
CA ASN A 170 -17.85 -0.59 -46.80
C ASN A 170 -17.53 -1.69 -45.79
N ILE A 171 -16.50 -1.51 -44.99
CA ILE A 171 -16.22 -2.37 -43.83
C ILE A 171 -17.03 -1.83 -42.67
N VAL A 172 -17.92 -2.66 -42.11
CA VAL A 172 -18.80 -2.22 -41.03
C VAL A 172 -17.94 -1.98 -39.78
N PRO A 173 -17.94 -0.76 -39.20
CA PRO A 173 -17.16 -0.47 -38.00
C PRO A 173 -17.48 -1.41 -36.85
N ASP A 174 -16.50 -1.67 -35.99
CA ASP A 174 -16.65 -2.48 -34.76
C ASP A 174 -17.14 -3.94 -34.99
N THR A 175 -17.04 -4.45 -36.21
CA THR A 175 -17.39 -5.85 -36.55
C THR A 175 -16.18 -6.76 -36.79
N THR A 176 -14.98 -6.19 -36.88
CA THR A 176 -13.77 -6.96 -37.13
C THR A 176 -13.34 -7.68 -35.86
N LEU A 177 -13.47 -9.00 -35.86
CA LEU A 177 -13.00 -9.85 -34.78
C LEU A 177 -11.46 -9.90 -34.80
N GLN A 178 -10.84 -9.83 -33.62
CA GLN A 178 -9.40 -9.95 -33.48
C GLN A 178 -9.03 -11.02 -32.45
N GLY A 179 -9.49 -12.25 -32.69
CA GLY A 179 -9.20 -13.41 -31.85
C GLY A 179 -8.11 -14.29 -32.44
N GLU A 180 -7.76 -15.36 -31.73
CA GLU A 180 -6.75 -16.32 -32.18
C GLU A 180 -7.10 -16.98 -33.52
N TYR A 181 -8.39 -17.19 -33.82
CA TYR A 181 -8.83 -17.69 -35.12
C TYR A 181 -8.39 -16.75 -36.26
N GLN A 182 -8.70 -15.46 -36.15
CA GLN A 182 -8.37 -14.46 -37.17
C GLN A 182 -6.86 -14.26 -37.27
N LEU A 183 -6.14 -14.29 -36.14
CA LEU A 183 -4.70 -14.16 -36.12
C LEU A 183 -4.02 -15.30 -36.89
N THR A 184 -4.35 -16.54 -36.52
CA THR A 184 -3.71 -17.74 -37.09
C THR A 184 -4.11 -17.97 -38.55
N ASN A 185 -5.38 -17.73 -38.91
CA ASN A 185 -5.81 -17.82 -40.30
C ASN A 185 -5.24 -16.68 -41.16
N GLY A 186 -5.14 -15.47 -40.59
CA GLY A 186 -4.61 -14.29 -41.27
C GLY A 186 -3.14 -14.42 -41.64
N TYR A 187 -2.30 -15.00 -40.76
CA TYR A 187 -0.91 -15.32 -41.09
C TYR A 187 -0.75 -16.57 -41.95
N GLY A 188 -1.71 -17.48 -41.90
CA GLY A 188 -1.67 -18.76 -42.59
C GLY A 188 -0.74 -19.78 -41.92
N PRO A 189 -0.77 -21.04 -42.41
CA PRO A 189 -0.15 -22.18 -41.74
C PRO A 189 1.39 -22.10 -41.64
N ASP A 190 2.04 -21.32 -42.50
CA ASP A 190 3.50 -21.21 -42.54
C ASP A 190 4.04 -20.20 -41.52
N ARG A 191 3.33 -19.08 -41.30
CA ARG A 191 3.78 -17.99 -40.43
C ARG A 191 3.15 -18.03 -39.04
N ALA A 192 1.88 -18.44 -38.93
CA ALA A 192 1.16 -18.46 -37.66
C ALA A 192 1.89 -19.25 -36.55
N PRO A 193 2.53 -20.42 -36.83
CA PRO A 193 3.24 -21.15 -35.79
C PRO A 193 4.36 -20.38 -35.12
N GLN A 194 5.10 -19.59 -35.89
CA GLN A 194 6.20 -18.80 -35.33
C GLN A 194 5.66 -17.61 -34.52
N VAL A 195 4.66 -16.90 -35.05
CA VAL A 195 4.02 -15.77 -34.35
C VAL A 195 3.48 -16.20 -32.98
N MET A 196 2.77 -17.33 -32.93
CA MET A 196 2.19 -17.82 -31.68
C MET A 196 3.26 -18.28 -30.67
N ARG A 197 4.30 -18.99 -31.12
CA ARG A 197 5.41 -19.39 -30.23
C ARG A 197 6.16 -18.20 -29.66
N ASP A 198 6.45 -17.20 -30.47
CA ASP A 198 7.13 -15.98 -30.01
C ASP A 198 6.27 -15.25 -28.98
N HIS A 199 4.96 -15.18 -29.20
CA HIS A 199 4.01 -14.61 -28.25
C HIS A 199 3.96 -15.39 -26.93
N TRP A 200 3.75 -16.71 -26.98
CA TRP A 200 3.66 -17.54 -25.76
C TRP A 200 4.92 -17.46 -24.91
N ASN A 201 6.10 -17.41 -25.54
CA ASN A 201 7.40 -17.38 -24.84
C ASN A 201 7.80 -16.01 -24.30
N THR A 202 7.18 -14.92 -24.76
CA THR A 202 7.56 -13.55 -24.36
C THR A 202 6.46 -12.78 -23.63
N TYR A 203 5.20 -13.21 -23.77
CA TYR A 203 4.09 -12.51 -23.15
C TYR A 203 3.97 -12.84 -21.66
N ILE A 204 3.90 -14.11 -21.23
CA ILE A 204 3.99 -14.45 -19.81
C ILE A 204 5.26 -15.27 -19.57
N THR A 205 5.98 -14.90 -18.53
CA THR A 205 7.25 -15.50 -18.10
C THR A 205 7.22 -15.81 -16.61
N GLU A 206 8.20 -16.56 -16.11
CA GLU A 206 8.34 -16.82 -14.66
C GLU A 206 8.49 -15.53 -13.84
N ASP A 207 9.15 -14.51 -14.41
CA ASP A 207 9.31 -13.20 -13.79
C ASP A 207 7.97 -12.52 -13.48
N ASP A 208 6.96 -12.78 -14.31
CA ASP A 208 5.60 -12.28 -14.09
C ASP A 208 4.95 -12.98 -12.88
N PHE A 209 5.12 -14.30 -12.74
CA PHE A 209 4.65 -15.07 -11.57
C PHE A 209 5.34 -14.60 -10.29
N ARG A 210 6.65 -14.35 -10.34
CA ARG A 210 7.40 -13.75 -9.23
C ARG A 210 6.80 -12.41 -8.81
N PHE A 211 6.47 -11.53 -9.78
CA PHE A 211 5.83 -10.25 -9.51
C PHE A 211 4.45 -10.44 -8.87
N MET A 212 3.62 -11.35 -9.40
CA MET A 212 2.28 -11.61 -8.87
C MET A 212 2.33 -12.07 -7.40
N SER A 213 3.15 -13.08 -7.11
CA SER A 213 3.33 -13.62 -5.76
C SER A 213 3.88 -12.57 -4.78
N ALA A 214 4.89 -11.81 -5.20
CA ALA A 214 5.47 -10.73 -4.38
C ALA A 214 4.48 -9.60 -4.06
N ASN A 215 3.41 -9.46 -4.85
CA ASN A 215 2.35 -8.48 -4.64
C ASN A 215 1.05 -9.10 -4.09
N GLY A 216 1.12 -10.31 -3.53
CA GLY A 216 0.04 -10.86 -2.70
C GLY A 216 -1.03 -11.64 -3.45
N LEU A 217 -0.82 -11.90 -4.74
CA LEU A 217 -1.65 -12.84 -5.49
C LEU A 217 -1.23 -14.27 -5.11
N ASN A 218 -2.22 -15.13 -4.89
CA ASN A 218 -2.01 -16.53 -4.52
C ASN A 218 -2.55 -17.53 -5.56
N ALA A 219 -3.09 -17.02 -6.68
CA ALA A 219 -3.55 -17.84 -7.79
C ALA A 219 -3.49 -17.08 -9.13
N VAL A 220 -3.51 -17.83 -10.23
CA VAL A 220 -3.69 -17.32 -11.59
C VAL A 220 -4.87 -18.03 -12.26
N ARG A 221 -5.67 -17.30 -13.04
CA ARG A 221 -6.69 -17.87 -13.94
C ARG A 221 -6.16 -17.82 -15.36
N ILE A 222 -6.10 -18.97 -16.02
CA ILE A 222 -5.47 -19.13 -17.33
C ILE A 222 -6.53 -19.53 -18.36
N PRO A 223 -6.96 -18.58 -19.21
CA PRO A 223 -7.79 -18.87 -20.38
C PRO A 223 -7.11 -19.85 -21.33
N VAL A 224 -7.81 -20.91 -21.72
CA VAL A 224 -7.38 -21.89 -22.73
C VAL A 224 -8.48 -22.10 -23.76
N GLY A 225 -8.07 -22.38 -25.00
CA GLY A 225 -8.98 -22.80 -26.06
C GLY A 225 -9.04 -24.31 -26.20
N TRP A 226 -10.18 -24.83 -26.68
CA TRP A 226 -10.42 -26.26 -26.88
C TRP A 226 -9.33 -26.97 -27.71
N TRP A 227 -8.66 -26.25 -28.61
CA TRP A 227 -7.59 -26.77 -29.45
C TRP A 227 -6.38 -27.26 -28.66
N ILE A 228 -6.21 -26.83 -27.39
CA ILE A 228 -5.14 -27.30 -26.51
C ILE A 228 -5.19 -28.82 -26.27
N ALA A 229 -6.38 -29.43 -26.29
CA ALA A 229 -6.55 -30.87 -26.16
C ALA A 229 -6.13 -31.67 -27.41
N LYS A 230 -5.78 -30.96 -28.49
CA LYS A 230 -5.31 -31.54 -29.76
C LYS A 230 -3.84 -31.18 -30.04
N ASP A 231 -3.15 -30.54 -29.09
CA ASP A 231 -1.73 -30.23 -29.17
C ASP A 231 -0.90 -31.54 -29.32
N PRO A 232 0.12 -31.60 -30.19
CA PRO A 232 0.71 -30.49 -30.97
C PRO A 232 0.11 -30.26 -32.35
N ASN A 233 -0.94 -30.98 -32.73
CA ASN A 233 -1.53 -30.91 -34.07
C ASN A 233 -3.02 -30.53 -34.01
N PRO A 234 -3.37 -29.35 -33.49
CA PRO A 234 -4.76 -28.89 -33.53
C PRO A 234 -5.21 -28.69 -34.99
N PRO A 235 -6.53 -28.78 -35.24
CA PRO A 235 -7.06 -28.50 -36.56
C PRO A 235 -6.83 -27.03 -36.94
N LYS A 236 -6.48 -26.81 -38.21
CA LYS A 236 -6.27 -25.48 -38.77
C LYS A 236 -7.55 -24.62 -38.65
N PRO A 237 -7.43 -23.31 -38.41
CA PRO A 237 -6.19 -22.53 -38.47
C PRO A 237 -5.37 -22.55 -37.17
N PHE A 238 -5.86 -23.14 -36.08
CA PHE A 238 -5.16 -23.17 -34.80
C PHE A 238 -3.79 -23.85 -34.88
N VAL A 239 -2.91 -23.49 -33.95
CA VAL A 239 -1.50 -23.87 -33.92
C VAL A 239 -1.18 -24.61 -32.62
N GLY A 240 -0.34 -25.64 -32.68
CA GLY A 240 0.14 -26.36 -31.49
C GLY A 240 1.33 -25.70 -30.78
N GLY A 241 1.42 -25.91 -29.47
CA GLY A 241 2.50 -25.44 -28.59
C GLY A 241 2.00 -24.78 -27.30
N SER A 242 0.72 -24.40 -27.22
CA SER A 242 0.14 -23.77 -26.03
C SER A 242 0.08 -24.73 -24.84
N LEU A 243 0.04 -26.04 -25.05
CA LEU A 243 0.07 -27.03 -23.98
C LEU A 243 1.37 -26.97 -23.17
N ALA A 244 2.52 -26.81 -23.85
CA ALA A 244 3.81 -26.68 -23.19
C ALA A 244 3.92 -25.38 -22.39
N ALA A 245 3.29 -24.29 -22.86
CA ALA A 245 3.23 -23.03 -22.12
C ALA A 245 2.35 -23.16 -20.85
N LEU A 246 1.25 -23.90 -20.92
CA LEU A 246 0.43 -24.22 -19.75
C LEU A 246 1.21 -25.09 -18.74
N ASP A 247 1.95 -26.11 -19.20
CA ASP A 247 2.83 -26.90 -18.32
C ASP A 247 3.85 -26.02 -17.58
N ASN A 248 4.47 -25.08 -18.28
CA ASN A 248 5.40 -24.12 -17.69
C ASN A 248 4.71 -23.22 -16.67
N ALA A 249 3.48 -22.76 -16.93
CA ALA A 249 2.69 -21.99 -15.97
C ALA A 249 2.48 -22.74 -14.65
N PHE A 250 2.21 -24.05 -14.71
CA PHE A 250 2.08 -24.89 -13.52
C PHE A 250 3.39 -25.01 -12.74
N ILE A 251 4.54 -25.00 -13.41
CA ILE A 251 5.87 -25.00 -12.78
C ILE A 251 6.13 -23.64 -12.12
N TRP A 252 5.96 -22.54 -12.84
CA TRP A 252 6.18 -21.18 -12.32
C TRP A 252 5.26 -20.87 -11.15
N ALA A 253 3.97 -21.23 -11.25
CA ALA A 253 3.01 -21.11 -10.15
C ALA A 253 3.48 -21.90 -8.92
N GLN A 254 3.95 -23.13 -9.10
CA GLN A 254 4.47 -23.95 -8.00
C GLN A 254 5.72 -23.32 -7.36
N ASN A 255 6.67 -22.82 -8.18
CA ASN A 255 7.88 -22.15 -7.71
C ASN A 255 7.56 -20.90 -6.86
N HIS A 256 6.44 -20.24 -7.14
CA HIS A 256 6.00 -19.01 -6.48
C HIS A 256 4.83 -19.20 -5.50
N GLY A 257 4.49 -20.45 -5.16
CA GLY A 257 3.47 -20.76 -4.15
C GLY A 257 2.04 -20.39 -4.57
N MET A 258 1.76 -20.31 -5.87
CA MET A 258 0.47 -19.94 -6.44
C MET A 258 -0.29 -21.17 -6.96
N ASN A 259 -1.62 -21.10 -6.87
CA ASN A 259 -2.52 -22.07 -7.50
C ASN A 259 -2.89 -21.67 -8.93
N VAL A 260 -3.27 -22.65 -9.74
CA VAL A 260 -3.74 -22.45 -11.12
C VAL A 260 -5.23 -22.78 -11.20
N ILE A 261 -5.99 -21.87 -11.78
CA ILE A 261 -7.34 -22.10 -12.28
C ILE A 261 -7.22 -22.24 -13.80
N ILE A 262 -7.56 -23.41 -14.33
CA ILE A 262 -7.65 -23.60 -15.78
C ILE A 262 -9.04 -23.17 -16.22
N ASP A 263 -9.13 -22.21 -17.15
CA ASP A 263 -10.38 -21.69 -17.66
C ASP A 263 -10.60 -22.09 -19.13
N LEU A 264 -11.58 -22.96 -19.41
CA LEU A 264 -12.01 -23.22 -20.78
C LEU A 264 -12.75 -21.99 -21.33
N HIS A 265 -11.96 -21.05 -21.83
CA HIS A 265 -12.41 -19.73 -22.24
C HIS A 265 -12.94 -19.72 -23.68
N ALA A 266 -12.48 -20.64 -24.52
CA ALA A 266 -12.94 -20.80 -25.90
C ALA A 266 -13.38 -22.26 -26.16
N ALA A 267 -14.70 -22.50 -26.16
CA ALA A 267 -15.27 -23.80 -26.52
C ALA A 267 -15.37 -23.98 -28.05
N GLU A 268 -15.37 -25.23 -28.52
CA GLU A 268 -15.56 -25.52 -29.95
C GLU A 268 -16.93 -25.01 -30.42
N GLY A 269 -16.95 -24.21 -31.49
CA GLY A 269 -18.15 -23.52 -31.96
C GLY A 269 -18.43 -22.16 -31.28
N SER A 270 -17.63 -21.77 -30.28
CA SER A 270 -17.76 -20.55 -29.47
C SER A 270 -19.10 -20.40 -28.74
N GLN A 271 -19.03 -20.21 -27.44
CA GLN A 271 -20.19 -20.13 -26.54
C GLN A 271 -20.85 -18.75 -26.48
N ASN A 272 -20.24 -17.72 -27.07
CA ASN A 272 -20.75 -16.35 -26.99
C ASN A 272 -20.56 -15.50 -28.26
N GLY A 273 -19.84 -16.01 -29.28
CA GLY A 273 -19.63 -15.32 -30.56
C GLY A 273 -18.60 -14.18 -30.50
N ASN A 274 -17.88 -14.01 -29.41
CA ASN A 274 -16.82 -13.00 -29.33
C ASN A 274 -15.48 -13.56 -29.83
N ASP A 275 -14.54 -12.68 -30.13
CA ASP A 275 -13.20 -13.03 -30.58
C ASP A 275 -12.40 -13.86 -29.55
N HIS A 276 -12.52 -13.52 -28.27
CA HIS A 276 -11.88 -14.25 -27.16
C HIS A 276 -12.40 -15.68 -26.96
N SER A 277 -13.55 -16.06 -27.53
CA SER A 277 -14.06 -17.45 -27.49
C SER A 277 -13.70 -18.27 -28.73
N GLY A 278 -12.77 -17.76 -29.56
CA GLY A 278 -12.33 -18.44 -30.78
C GLY A 278 -13.39 -18.43 -31.89
N ALA A 279 -14.35 -17.49 -31.85
CA ALA A 279 -15.38 -17.37 -32.88
C ALA A 279 -14.76 -17.04 -34.24
N ARG A 280 -15.18 -17.76 -35.28
CA ARG A 280 -14.74 -17.51 -36.65
C ARG A 280 -15.34 -16.23 -37.22
N ASP A 281 -16.66 -16.07 -37.06
CA ASP A 281 -17.40 -15.00 -37.73
C ASP A 281 -18.44 -14.31 -36.83
N GLY A 282 -18.34 -14.56 -35.53
CA GLY A 282 -19.16 -13.91 -34.51
C GLY A 282 -20.53 -14.52 -34.31
N TYR A 283 -20.80 -15.69 -34.90
CA TYR A 283 -21.94 -16.51 -34.50
C TYR A 283 -21.56 -17.43 -33.34
N THR A 284 -22.50 -17.58 -32.40
CA THR A 284 -22.50 -18.69 -31.44
C THR A 284 -22.98 -19.94 -32.17
N GLU A 285 -22.13 -20.95 -32.29
CA GLU A 285 -22.48 -22.26 -32.86
C GLU A 285 -22.52 -23.36 -31.78
N TRP A 286 -21.95 -23.12 -30.59
CA TRP A 286 -21.95 -24.10 -29.49
C TRP A 286 -23.38 -24.46 -29.07
N GLY A 287 -23.61 -25.75 -28.81
CA GLY A 287 -24.88 -26.34 -28.41
C GLY A 287 -24.76 -27.85 -28.22
N ASP A 288 -25.89 -28.56 -28.18
CA ASP A 288 -25.96 -30.00 -27.86
C ASP A 288 -24.99 -30.88 -28.64
N SER A 289 -24.78 -30.60 -29.94
CA SER A 289 -23.87 -31.36 -30.80
C SER A 289 -22.39 -31.22 -30.42
N TYR A 290 -22.01 -30.14 -29.74
CA TYR A 290 -20.64 -29.87 -29.31
C TYR A 290 -20.36 -30.37 -27.88
N ILE A 291 -21.38 -30.77 -27.12
CA ILE A 291 -21.23 -31.25 -25.74
C ILE A 291 -20.20 -32.38 -25.64
N PRO A 292 -20.26 -33.47 -26.44
CA PRO A 292 -19.31 -34.57 -26.31
C PRO A 292 -17.85 -34.14 -26.53
N ASN A 293 -17.60 -33.25 -27.49
CA ASN A 293 -16.26 -32.73 -27.76
C ASN A 293 -15.78 -31.81 -26.63
N THR A 294 -16.68 -30.97 -26.11
CA THR A 294 -16.35 -30.05 -25.01
C THR A 294 -16.02 -30.84 -23.73
N VAL A 295 -16.77 -31.90 -23.44
CA VAL A 295 -16.49 -32.81 -22.31
C VAL A 295 -15.14 -33.51 -22.48
N GLN A 296 -14.76 -33.92 -23.70
CA GLN A 296 -13.43 -34.51 -23.95
C GLN A 296 -12.28 -33.54 -23.67
N VAL A 297 -12.46 -32.24 -23.92
CA VAL A 297 -11.45 -31.22 -23.55
C VAL A 297 -11.29 -31.15 -22.04
N ILE A 298 -12.39 -31.17 -21.29
CA ILE A 298 -12.35 -31.18 -19.83
C ILE A 298 -11.74 -32.47 -19.28
N ASP A 299 -12.11 -33.64 -19.81
CA ASP A 299 -11.51 -34.94 -19.43
C ASP A 299 -9.98 -34.91 -19.65
N PHE A 300 -9.52 -34.37 -20.79
CA PHE A 300 -8.09 -34.19 -21.08
C PHE A 300 -7.38 -33.27 -20.08
N LEU A 301 -7.94 -32.09 -19.80
CA LEU A 301 -7.34 -31.14 -18.84
C LEU A 301 -7.31 -31.73 -17.43
N ALA A 302 -8.37 -32.41 -17.02
CA ALA A 302 -8.47 -33.07 -15.72
C ALA A 302 -7.51 -34.25 -15.60
N GLU A 303 -7.37 -35.09 -16.63
CA GLU A 303 -6.41 -36.20 -16.65
C GLU A 303 -4.97 -35.68 -16.53
N ARG A 304 -4.62 -34.64 -17.32
CA ARG A 304 -3.25 -34.12 -17.37
C ARG A 304 -2.82 -33.42 -16.08
N TYR A 305 -3.69 -32.56 -15.53
CA TYR A 305 -3.33 -31.70 -14.40
C TYR A 305 -3.92 -32.17 -13.07
N GLY A 306 -4.77 -33.20 -13.06
CA GLY A 306 -5.46 -33.69 -11.87
C GLY A 306 -4.54 -34.15 -10.74
N THR A 307 -3.29 -34.51 -11.04
CA THR A 307 -2.30 -34.87 -10.02
C THR A 307 -1.40 -33.71 -9.59
N ARG A 308 -1.55 -32.51 -10.17
CA ARG A 308 -0.76 -31.32 -9.81
C ARG A 308 -1.26 -30.77 -8.47
N PRO A 309 -0.40 -30.64 -7.44
CA PRO A 309 -0.82 -30.20 -6.12
C PRO A 309 -1.25 -28.72 -6.06
N ASN A 310 -0.93 -27.94 -7.09
CA ASN A 310 -1.32 -26.54 -7.25
C ASN A 310 -2.43 -26.33 -8.28
N LEU A 311 -3.12 -27.38 -8.73
CA LEU A 311 -4.39 -27.23 -9.44
C LEU A 311 -5.47 -26.82 -8.43
N GLY A 312 -5.87 -25.54 -8.47
CA GLY A 312 -6.91 -25.00 -7.60
C GLY A 312 -8.31 -25.33 -8.11
N ALA A 313 -8.54 -25.13 -9.41
CA ALA A 313 -9.83 -25.39 -10.03
C ALA A 313 -9.75 -25.59 -11.55
N ILE A 314 -10.81 -26.18 -12.10
CA ILE A 314 -11.11 -26.18 -13.54
C ILE A 314 -12.45 -25.48 -13.73
N GLU A 315 -12.46 -24.43 -14.54
CA GLU A 315 -13.67 -23.78 -15.02
C GLU A 315 -14.13 -24.42 -16.32
N LEU A 316 -15.36 -24.92 -16.30
CA LEU A 316 -15.90 -25.76 -17.36
C LEU A 316 -16.18 -24.95 -18.63
N MET A 317 -16.54 -23.67 -18.51
CA MET A 317 -16.78 -22.77 -19.62
C MET A 317 -16.92 -21.34 -19.08
N SER A 318 -16.15 -20.38 -19.61
CA SER A 318 -16.29 -18.96 -19.25
C SER A 318 -17.34 -18.25 -20.12
N GLY A 319 -18.23 -17.50 -19.46
CA GLY A 319 -19.11 -16.50 -20.09
C GLY A 319 -19.97 -16.98 -21.27
N PRO A 320 -20.76 -18.07 -21.14
CA PRO A 320 -21.72 -18.45 -22.16
C PRO A 320 -22.78 -17.34 -22.37
N ARG A 321 -23.22 -17.12 -23.61
CA ARG A 321 -24.24 -16.11 -23.94
C ARG A 321 -25.11 -16.57 -25.10
N GLY A 322 -26.42 -16.47 -24.96
CA GLY A 322 -27.39 -16.90 -25.98
C GLY A 322 -27.47 -18.41 -26.19
N VAL A 323 -26.88 -19.20 -25.28
CA VAL A 323 -26.96 -20.67 -25.31
C VAL A 323 -28.22 -21.18 -24.62
N ASN A 324 -28.69 -22.36 -25.01
CA ASN A 324 -29.79 -23.01 -24.30
C ASN A 324 -29.36 -23.42 -22.88
N LEU A 325 -30.09 -22.99 -21.86
CA LEU A 325 -29.75 -23.25 -20.46
C LEU A 325 -29.76 -24.75 -20.10
N GLU A 326 -30.67 -25.54 -20.67
CA GLU A 326 -30.74 -26.98 -20.39
C GLU A 326 -29.59 -27.74 -21.06
N SER A 327 -29.19 -27.32 -22.26
CA SER A 327 -27.94 -27.78 -22.89
C SER A 327 -26.71 -27.45 -22.04
N LEU A 328 -26.65 -26.23 -21.48
CA LEU A 328 -25.55 -25.82 -20.60
C LEU A 328 -25.49 -26.65 -19.31
N LYS A 329 -26.64 -26.88 -18.64
CA LYS A 329 -26.71 -27.74 -17.45
C LYS A 329 -26.33 -29.18 -17.76
N LYS A 330 -26.79 -29.71 -18.89
CA LYS A 330 -26.40 -31.05 -19.37
C LYS A 330 -24.88 -31.14 -19.53
N TYR A 331 -24.29 -30.16 -20.21
CA TYR A 331 -22.83 -30.07 -20.36
C TYR A 331 -22.12 -30.00 -19.00
N TYR A 332 -22.53 -29.09 -18.12
CA TYR A 332 -21.90 -28.95 -16.79
C TYR A 332 -21.96 -30.23 -15.97
N LYS A 333 -23.05 -31.01 -16.07
CA LYS A 333 -23.12 -32.33 -15.41
C LYS A 333 -22.09 -33.31 -15.96
N GLU A 334 -22.04 -33.48 -17.29
CA GLU A 334 -21.12 -34.42 -17.94
C GLU A 334 -19.65 -34.02 -17.73
N ALA A 335 -19.35 -32.72 -17.80
CA ALA A 335 -18.01 -32.19 -17.61
C ALA A 335 -17.57 -32.23 -16.13
N TYR A 336 -18.48 -32.02 -15.18
CA TYR A 336 -18.20 -32.25 -13.76
C TYR A 336 -17.79 -33.71 -13.50
N ASP A 337 -18.52 -34.67 -14.07
CA ASP A 337 -18.21 -36.10 -13.93
C ASP A 337 -16.83 -36.42 -14.53
N ALA A 338 -16.49 -35.80 -15.67
CA ALA A 338 -15.16 -35.92 -16.28
C ALA A 338 -14.03 -35.39 -15.37
N VAL A 339 -14.22 -34.25 -14.69
CA VAL A 339 -13.24 -33.78 -13.69
C VAL A 339 -13.12 -34.77 -12.54
N ARG A 340 -14.25 -35.24 -12.00
CA ARG A 340 -14.27 -36.14 -10.82
C ARG A 340 -13.70 -37.52 -11.08
N LYS A 341 -13.70 -37.97 -12.33
CA LYS A 341 -13.01 -39.20 -12.76
C LYS A 341 -11.50 -39.15 -12.49
N HIS A 342 -10.87 -37.97 -12.58
CA HIS A 342 -9.42 -37.80 -12.45
C HIS A 342 -8.99 -37.06 -11.18
N ASN A 343 -9.87 -36.25 -10.59
CA ASN A 343 -9.54 -35.45 -9.42
C ASN A 343 -10.76 -35.17 -8.50
N SER A 344 -10.61 -35.52 -7.21
CA SER A 344 -11.64 -35.31 -6.18
C SER A 344 -11.46 -34.05 -5.32
N SER A 345 -10.36 -33.30 -5.47
CA SER A 345 -9.97 -32.19 -4.58
C SER A 345 -10.04 -30.79 -5.19
N ALA A 346 -9.82 -30.66 -6.49
CA ALA A 346 -9.92 -29.43 -7.24
C ALA A 346 -11.38 -28.98 -7.29
N TYR A 347 -11.57 -27.67 -7.21
CA TYR A 347 -12.90 -27.07 -7.37
C TYR A 347 -13.32 -27.11 -8.84
N VAL A 348 -14.62 -27.24 -9.08
CA VAL A 348 -15.19 -27.17 -10.43
C VAL A 348 -15.98 -25.86 -10.53
N ILE A 349 -15.57 -24.97 -11.42
CA ILE A 349 -16.20 -23.66 -11.60
C ILE A 349 -17.20 -23.75 -12.77
N MET A 350 -18.42 -23.26 -12.53
CA MET A 350 -19.50 -23.15 -13.51
C MET A 350 -19.87 -21.66 -13.65
N SER A 351 -19.64 -21.09 -14.83
CA SER A 351 -19.95 -19.68 -15.09
C SER A 351 -21.44 -19.49 -15.36
N ASN A 352 -22.02 -18.44 -14.76
CA ASN A 352 -23.37 -18.01 -15.11
C ASN A 352 -23.41 -17.47 -16.54
N PRO A 353 -24.51 -17.69 -17.30
CA PRO A 353 -24.67 -17.04 -18.58
C PRO A 353 -24.65 -15.51 -18.44
N LEU A 354 -23.91 -14.84 -19.31
CA LEU A 354 -23.71 -13.38 -19.26
C LEU A 354 -25.01 -12.58 -19.46
N ASP A 355 -26.02 -13.20 -20.06
CA ASP A 355 -27.35 -12.66 -20.35
C ASP A 355 -28.46 -13.19 -19.43
N ALA A 356 -28.11 -13.95 -18.39
CA ALA A 356 -29.06 -14.49 -17.42
C ALA A 356 -28.93 -13.83 -16.03
N ASP A 357 -29.95 -14.04 -15.18
CA ASP A 357 -29.89 -13.68 -13.76
C ASP A 357 -28.83 -14.52 -13.04
N SER A 358 -28.09 -13.91 -12.12
CA SER A 358 -26.98 -14.52 -11.36
C SER A 358 -27.40 -15.76 -10.55
N LYS A 359 -28.70 -15.97 -10.35
CA LYS A 359 -29.26 -17.06 -9.53
C LYS A 359 -29.62 -18.29 -10.33
N VAL A 360 -29.53 -18.25 -11.66
CA VAL A 360 -30.09 -19.30 -12.54
C VAL A 360 -29.49 -20.69 -12.29
N LEU A 361 -28.25 -20.77 -11.80
CA LEU A 361 -27.58 -22.02 -11.47
C LEU A 361 -27.73 -22.46 -10.01
N LEU A 362 -28.30 -21.64 -9.12
CA LEU A 362 -28.29 -21.90 -7.66
C LEU A 362 -28.93 -23.22 -7.26
N SER A 363 -30.04 -23.61 -7.88
CA SER A 363 -30.70 -24.89 -7.60
C SER A 363 -29.96 -26.06 -8.25
N PHE A 364 -29.37 -25.84 -9.43
CA PHE A 364 -28.64 -26.87 -10.17
C PHE A 364 -27.37 -27.29 -9.44
N VAL A 365 -26.60 -26.34 -8.89
CA VAL A 365 -25.31 -26.64 -8.25
C VAL A 365 -25.43 -27.37 -6.90
N GLN A 366 -26.63 -27.47 -6.32
CA GLN A 366 -26.84 -28.11 -5.00
C GLN A 366 -26.50 -29.61 -5.00
N ASP A 367 -26.56 -30.26 -6.17
CA ASP A 367 -26.30 -31.69 -6.33
C ASP A 367 -24.79 -32.00 -6.50
N PHE A 368 -23.92 -31.00 -6.42
CA PHE A 368 -22.50 -31.12 -6.71
C PHE A 368 -21.61 -30.76 -5.52
N ASP A 369 -20.48 -31.46 -5.37
CA ASP A 369 -19.50 -31.20 -4.33
C ASP A 369 -18.32 -30.37 -4.84
N ARG A 370 -17.82 -29.47 -3.99
CA ARG A 370 -16.71 -28.52 -4.29
C ARG A 370 -16.92 -27.77 -5.60
N VAL A 371 -18.14 -27.29 -5.81
CA VAL A 371 -18.51 -26.48 -6.97
C VAL A 371 -18.46 -24.99 -6.63
N VAL A 372 -18.19 -24.18 -7.64
CA VAL A 372 -18.06 -22.73 -7.55
C VAL A 372 -18.91 -22.11 -8.64
N ILE A 373 -19.71 -21.10 -8.31
CA ILE A 373 -20.42 -20.28 -9.29
C ILE A 373 -19.54 -19.07 -9.62
N ASP A 374 -19.23 -18.92 -10.90
CA ASP A 374 -18.53 -17.76 -11.42
C ASP A 374 -19.51 -16.68 -11.94
N VAL A 375 -19.19 -15.43 -11.62
CA VAL A 375 -19.91 -14.22 -12.07
C VAL A 375 -18.92 -13.16 -12.53
N HIS A 376 -19.29 -12.43 -13.60
CA HIS A 376 -18.47 -11.37 -14.17
C HIS A 376 -19.08 -10.00 -13.88
N TYR A 377 -18.31 -9.13 -13.22
CA TYR A 377 -18.78 -7.81 -12.78
C TYR A 377 -18.03 -6.69 -13.47
N TYR A 378 -18.61 -6.20 -14.57
CA TYR A 378 -18.17 -5.00 -15.27
C TYR A 378 -19.13 -3.83 -15.06
N ASN A 379 -18.55 -2.64 -14.86
CA ASN A 379 -19.29 -1.37 -14.96
C ASN A 379 -18.90 -0.57 -16.23
N LEU A 380 -18.40 -1.25 -17.26
CA LEU A 380 -17.95 -0.63 -18.51
C LEU A 380 -18.91 -0.84 -19.68
N PHE A 381 -19.55 -2.02 -19.75
CA PHE A 381 -20.29 -2.47 -20.94
C PHE A 381 -21.77 -2.07 -20.96
N SER A 382 -22.24 -1.29 -19.99
CA SER A 382 -23.61 -0.75 -20.00
C SER A 382 -23.59 0.77 -20.11
N SER A 383 -24.42 1.29 -21.03
CA SER A 383 -24.65 2.73 -21.20
C SER A 383 -25.22 3.40 -19.95
N ASP A 384 -25.80 2.63 -19.02
CA ASP A 384 -26.27 3.14 -17.74
C ASP A 384 -25.10 3.61 -16.86
N PHE A 385 -24.01 2.84 -16.79
CA PHE A 385 -22.83 3.20 -15.99
C PHE A 385 -22.09 4.40 -16.56
N ASN A 386 -22.11 4.55 -17.89
CA ASN A 386 -21.49 5.69 -18.59
C ASN A 386 -22.16 7.03 -18.25
N ARG A 387 -23.42 7.01 -17.79
CA ARG A 387 -24.19 8.22 -17.39
C ARG A 387 -24.09 8.53 -15.90
N MET A 388 -23.52 7.62 -15.11
CA MET A 388 -23.34 7.79 -13.67
C MET A 388 -22.08 8.61 -13.36
N ASN A 389 -22.05 9.32 -12.24
CA ASN A 389 -20.81 9.90 -11.72
C ASN A 389 -19.99 8.86 -10.93
N VAL A 390 -18.83 9.28 -10.41
CA VAL A 390 -17.93 8.45 -9.59
C VAL A 390 -18.66 7.79 -8.41
N GLN A 391 -19.38 8.58 -7.61
CA GLN A 391 -20.03 8.08 -6.40
C GLN A 391 -21.16 7.11 -6.74
N GLN A 392 -21.95 7.40 -7.77
CA GLN A 392 -23.01 6.51 -8.24
C GLN A 392 -22.46 5.15 -8.70
N ASN A 393 -21.33 5.14 -9.41
CA ASN A 393 -20.64 3.91 -9.78
C ASN A 393 -20.16 3.12 -8.54
N ILE A 394 -19.61 3.80 -7.54
CA ILE A 394 -19.20 3.21 -6.26
C ILE A 394 -20.42 2.63 -5.52
N ASP A 395 -21.56 3.31 -5.52
CA ASP A 395 -22.78 2.89 -4.84
C ASP A 395 -23.39 1.65 -5.51
N VAL A 396 -23.30 1.53 -6.84
CA VAL A 396 -23.65 0.29 -7.57
C VAL A 396 -22.84 -0.90 -7.06
N ILE A 397 -21.54 -0.69 -6.81
CA ILE A 397 -20.68 -1.76 -6.28
C ILE A 397 -21.06 -2.10 -4.84
N ARG A 398 -21.09 -1.08 -3.96
CA ARG A 398 -21.31 -1.26 -2.52
C ARG A 398 -22.69 -1.80 -2.17
N ASN A 399 -23.69 -1.53 -3.01
CA ASN A 399 -25.07 -1.96 -2.78
C ASN A 399 -25.51 -3.05 -3.77
N GLY A 400 -25.53 -2.73 -5.07
CA GLY A 400 -26.05 -3.62 -6.11
C GLY A 400 -25.23 -4.90 -6.24
N ARG A 401 -23.93 -4.78 -6.52
CA ARG A 401 -23.02 -5.93 -6.66
C ARG A 401 -22.83 -6.68 -5.35
N ALA A 402 -22.80 -5.99 -4.22
CA ALA A 402 -22.72 -6.62 -2.91
C ALA A 402 -23.96 -7.49 -2.59
N SER A 403 -25.15 -7.00 -2.92
CA SER A 403 -26.41 -7.75 -2.76
C SER A 403 -26.43 -8.98 -3.66
N ASP A 404 -26.08 -8.79 -4.95
CA ASP A 404 -26.01 -9.88 -5.93
C ASP A 404 -25.02 -10.97 -5.49
N LEU A 405 -23.79 -10.58 -5.15
CA LEU A 405 -22.75 -11.50 -4.68
C LEU A 405 -23.15 -12.23 -3.40
N SER A 406 -23.86 -11.57 -2.48
CA SER A 406 -24.36 -12.19 -1.25
C SER A 406 -25.32 -13.35 -1.55
N VAL A 407 -26.20 -13.18 -2.54
CA VAL A 407 -27.14 -14.23 -2.95
C VAL A 407 -26.41 -15.41 -3.63
N VAL A 408 -25.44 -15.14 -4.48
CA VAL A 408 -24.62 -16.21 -5.08
C VAL A 408 -23.83 -16.96 -4.00
N SER A 409 -23.34 -16.23 -3.00
CA SER A 409 -22.55 -16.76 -1.88
C SER A 409 -23.37 -17.49 -0.82
N SER A 410 -24.70 -17.35 -0.81
CA SER A 410 -25.58 -17.97 0.20
C SER A 410 -25.96 -19.43 -0.14
N SER A 411 -25.31 -20.02 -1.14
CA SER A 411 -25.58 -21.39 -1.60
C SER A 411 -24.55 -22.37 -1.04
N ASN A 412 -24.78 -23.67 -1.22
CA ASN A 412 -23.77 -24.69 -0.89
C ASN A 412 -22.53 -24.61 -1.80
N ALA A 413 -22.63 -23.91 -2.94
CA ALA A 413 -21.51 -23.62 -3.81
C ALA A 413 -20.74 -22.40 -3.32
N LEU A 414 -19.44 -22.36 -3.60
CA LEU A 414 -18.66 -21.15 -3.38
C LEU A 414 -18.94 -20.13 -4.49
N SER A 415 -18.67 -18.86 -4.23
CA SER A 415 -18.80 -17.77 -5.20
C SER A 415 -17.45 -17.28 -5.68
N PHE A 416 -17.34 -16.96 -6.96
CA PHE A 416 -16.14 -16.43 -7.60
C PHE A 416 -16.50 -15.21 -8.45
N VAL A 417 -15.80 -14.10 -8.24
CA VAL A 417 -15.83 -12.97 -9.18
C VAL A 417 -14.68 -13.17 -10.17
N GLY A 418 -14.88 -14.01 -11.18
CA GLY A 418 -13.81 -14.45 -12.07
C GLY A 418 -13.31 -13.37 -13.02
N GLU A 419 -14.13 -12.37 -13.31
CA GLU A 419 -13.73 -11.24 -14.14
C GLU A 419 -14.29 -9.91 -13.65
N TRP A 420 -13.38 -8.96 -13.45
CA TRP A 420 -13.64 -7.55 -13.15
C TRP A 420 -12.41 -6.71 -13.49
N THR A 421 -12.56 -5.40 -13.66
CA THR A 421 -11.46 -4.50 -14.01
C THR A 421 -11.61 -3.16 -13.30
N GLY A 422 -10.51 -2.41 -13.19
CA GLY A 422 -10.53 -1.03 -12.70
C GLY A 422 -10.97 -0.02 -13.77
N ALA A 423 -11.05 -0.45 -15.04
CA ALA A 423 -11.48 0.41 -16.13
C ALA A 423 -12.95 0.83 -16.02
N TRP A 424 -13.22 2.11 -16.28
CA TRP A 424 -14.56 2.70 -16.33
C TRP A 424 -14.65 3.79 -17.40
N SER A 425 -15.86 4.22 -17.76
CA SER A 425 -16.08 5.23 -18.80
C SER A 425 -16.09 6.68 -18.28
N ILE A 426 -15.79 6.92 -17.00
CA ILE A 426 -15.86 8.27 -16.41
C ILE A 426 -14.68 9.11 -16.89
N GLN A 427 -14.99 10.19 -17.62
CA GLN A 427 -14.00 11.17 -18.03
C GLN A 427 -13.68 12.17 -16.91
N GLY A 428 -12.41 12.55 -16.79
CA GLY A 428 -11.95 13.60 -15.86
C GLY A 428 -11.89 13.20 -14.38
N ALA A 429 -12.11 11.93 -14.05
CA ALA A 429 -11.95 11.46 -12.67
C ALA A 429 -10.49 11.52 -12.22
N SER A 430 -10.28 11.86 -10.94
CA SER A 430 -8.94 11.94 -10.37
C SER A 430 -8.33 10.57 -10.10
N LYS A 431 -7.02 10.52 -9.83
CA LYS A 431 -6.34 9.32 -9.34
C LYS A 431 -7.00 8.78 -8.06
N GLU A 432 -7.41 9.66 -7.15
CA GLU A 432 -8.07 9.28 -5.90
C GLU A 432 -9.49 8.74 -6.13
N ASP A 433 -10.20 9.26 -7.13
CA ASP A 433 -11.50 8.69 -7.52
C ASP A 433 -11.38 7.26 -8.02
N LEU A 434 -10.40 7.00 -8.89
CA LEU A 434 -10.14 5.65 -9.38
C LEU A 434 -9.71 4.70 -8.25
N LYS A 435 -8.87 5.16 -7.31
CA LYS A 435 -8.52 4.38 -6.11
C LYS A 435 -9.75 4.05 -5.27
N ARG A 436 -10.64 5.02 -5.02
CA ARG A 436 -11.89 4.80 -4.26
C ARG A 436 -12.81 3.81 -4.96
N TYR A 437 -12.91 3.91 -6.29
CA TYR A 437 -13.68 2.99 -7.11
C TYR A 437 -13.15 1.56 -7.01
N VAL A 438 -11.86 1.36 -7.25
CA VAL A 438 -11.24 0.03 -7.18
C VAL A 438 -11.21 -0.52 -5.75
N GLN A 439 -11.02 0.32 -4.74
CA GLN A 439 -11.11 -0.11 -3.35
C GLN A 439 -12.53 -0.61 -3.02
N ALA A 440 -13.58 0.07 -3.50
CA ALA A 440 -14.94 -0.42 -3.32
C ALA A 440 -15.16 -1.78 -4.01
N GLN A 441 -14.57 -1.99 -5.20
CA GLN A 441 -14.58 -3.30 -5.87
C GLN A 441 -13.88 -4.36 -4.99
N LEU A 442 -12.66 -4.09 -4.53
CA LEU A 442 -11.92 -5.01 -3.66
C LEU A 442 -12.68 -5.33 -2.36
N ASP A 443 -13.27 -4.33 -1.69
CA ASP A 443 -14.05 -4.49 -0.46
C ASP A 443 -15.26 -5.42 -0.64
N VAL A 444 -15.87 -5.42 -1.83
CA VAL A 444 -17.06 -6.21 -2.14
C VAL A 444 -16.68 -7.56 -2.74
N TYR A 445 -15.84 -7.59 -3.77
CA TYR A 445 -15.48 -8.81 -4.49
C TYR A 445 -14.61 -9.74 -3.65
N SER A 446 -13.86 -9.23 -2.66
CA SER A 446 -13.17 -10.07 -1.66
C SER A 446 -14.11 -10.81 -0.70
N ARG A 447 -15.43 -10.56 -0.78
CA ARG A 447 -16.45 -11.34 -0.04
C ARG A 447 -16.82 -12.64 -0.75
N ALA A 448 -16.42 -12.80 -2.01
CA ALA A 448 -16.60 -14.03 -2.75
C ALA A 448 -15.83 -15.17 -2.05
N THR A 449 -16.50 -16.29 -1.80
CA THR A 449 -15.98 -17.32 -0.89
C THR A 449 -14.90 -18.19 -1.52
N PHE A 450 -14.90 -18.33 -2.85
CA PHE A 450 -13.79 -18.92 -3.59
C PHE A 450 -12.72 -17.87 -3.90
N GLY A 451 -13.12 -16.63 -4.19
CA GLY A 451 -12.20 -15.51 -4.40
C GLY A 451 -12.57 -14.65 -5.60
N TRP A 452 -11.58 -13.99 -6.19
CA TRP A 452 -11.76 -13.15 -7.36
C TRP A 452 -10.55 -13.19 -8.28
N ALA A 453 -10.75 -12.88 -9.57
CA ALA A 453 -9.68 -12.70 -10.54
C ALA A 453 -9.84 -11.38 -11.33
N TYR A 454 -8.83 -10.53 -11.28
CA TYR A 454 -8.80 -9.28 -12.03
C TYR A 454 -8.51 -9.54 -13.51
N LEU A 455 -9.29 -8.97 -14.44
CA LEU A 455 -9.02 -8.96 -15.88
C LEU A 455 -8.32 -7.64 -16.24
N ALA A 456 -7.03 -7.62 -16.61
CA ALA A 456 -6.07 -8.71 -16.85
C ALA A 456 -4.73 -8.44 -16.12
N TYR A 457 -3.80 -9.39 -16.16
CA TYR A 457 -2.47 -9.19 -15.57
C TYR A 457 -1.72 -8.01 -16.19
N LYS A 458 -1.74 -7.95 -17.53
CA LYS A 458 -1.16 -6.86 -18.29
C LYS A 458 -1.98 -6.58 -19.53
N CYS A 459 -2.09 -5.31 -19.88
CA CYS A 459 -2.83 -4.80 -21.03
C CYS A 459 -2.19 -3.47 -21.43
N ARG A 460 -2.30 -3.10 -22.71
CA ARG A 460 -1.88 -1.77 -23.19
C ARG A 460 -2.71 -0.64 -22.58
N ILE A 461 -3.94 -0.95 -22.15
CA ILE A 461 -4.81 -0.01 -21.45
C ILE A 461 -4.54 -0.14 -19.95
N ASN A 462 -4.11 0.96 -19.34
CA ASN A 462 -3.56 1.00 -17.98
C ASN A 462 -4.50 0.43 -16.93
N GLU A 463 -5.78 0.83 -16.96
CA GLU A 463 -6.80 0.43 -15.98
C GLU A 463 -7.30 -1.00 -16.18
N TRP A 464 -6.88 -1.66 -17.27
CA TRP A 464 -7.05 -3.10 -17.48
C TRP A 464 -5.82 -3.90 -17.03
N SER A 465 -4.71 -3.25 -16.73
CA SER A 465 -3.43 -3.90 -16.40
C SER A 465 -3.23 -3.90 -14.89
N LEU A 466 -3.50 -5.03 -14.22
CA LEU A 466 -3.28 -5.14 -12.77
C LEU A 466 -1.83 -4.82 -12.40
N ARG A 467 -0.87 -5.27 -13.21
CA ARG A 467 0.54 -4.95 -13.02
C ARG A 467 0.77 -3.44 -13.01
N TRP A 468 0.20 -2.71 -13.96
CA TRP A 468 0.32 -1.25 -14.02
C TRP A 468 -0.39 -0.59 -12.83
N MET A 469 -1.59 -1.06 -12.46
CA MET A 469 -2.35 -0.54 -11.32
C MET A 469 -1.59 -0.68 -9.99
N ILE A 470 -0.88 -1.79 -9.81
CA ILE A 470 -0.01 -2.01 -8.64
C ILE A 470 1.23 -1.12 -8.71
N GLN A 471 1.96 -1.13 -9.84
CA GLN A 471 3.20 -0.36 -10.00
C GLN A 471 3.00 1.16 -9.86
N ASN A 472 1.80 1.67 -10.16
CA ASN A 472 1.48 3.10 -10.07
C ASN A 472 0.65 3.46 -8.83
N GLY A 473 0.47 2.52 -7.89
CA GLY A 473 -0.15 2.75 -6.59
C GLY A 473 -1.66 3.02 -6.64
N TYR A 474 -2.38 2.45 -7.61
CA TYR A 474 -3.85 2.45 -7.65
C TYR A 474 -4.44 1.26 -6.88
N ILE A 475 -3.72 0.15 -6.81
CA ILE A 475 -4.11 -1.08 -6.10
C ILE A 475 -2.96 -1.54 -5.19
N CYS A 476 -3.28 -1.94 -3.96
CA CYS A 476 -2.35 -2.63 -3.05
C CYS A 476 -3.00 -3.93 -2.53
N LEU A 477 -2.57 -5.09 -3.02
CA LEU A 477 -3.21 -6.39 -2.67
C LEU A 477 -2.58 -7.09 -1.46
N SER A 478 -1.26 -6.95 -1.33
CA SER A 478 -0.50 -7.20 -0.11
C SER A 478 0.31 -5.95 0.19
N CYS A 479 -0.35 -4.91 0.70
CA CYS A 479 0.43 -3.91 1.42
C CYS A 479 1.17 -4.68 2.51
N PRO A 480 2.51 -4.82 2.43
CA PRO A 480 3.22 -5.59 3.41
C PRO A 480 2.92 -4.95 4.76
N GLN A 481 2.90 -5.74 5.83
CA GLN A 481 3.49 -5.21 7.06
C GLN A 481 4.90 -4.78 6.61
N ASN A 482 5.09 -3.50 6.30
CA ASN A 482 6.18 -2.90 5.50
C ASN A 482 7.55 -2.98 6.20
N LEU A 483 7.86 -4.16 6.73
CA LEU A 483 9.10 -4.50 7.38
C LEU A 483 10.12 -4.95 6.31
N PRO A 484 11.39 -4.54 6.44
CA PRO A 484 11.86 -3.57 7.43
C PRO A 484 11.34 -2.15 7.14
N TYR A 485 10.83 -1.48 8.17
CA TYR A 485 10.42 -0.08 8.07
C TYR A 485 11.62 0.81 7.77
N LYS A 486 11.45 1.71 6.80
CA LYS A 486 12.30 2.87 6.57
C LYS A 486 11.58 4.05 7.19
N ALA A 487 11.87 4.33 8.46
CA ALA A 487 11.12 5.28 9.25
C ALA A 487 11.93 6.52 9.59
N VAL A 488 11.21 7.53 10.09
CA VAL A 488 11.80 8.73 10.66
C VAL A 488 11.07 9.09 11.96
N ASN A 489 11.80 9.57 12.95
CA ASN A 489 11.23 10.04 14.20
C ASN A 489 10.63 11.44 14.02
N LEU A 490 9.45 11.67 14.59
CA LEU A 490 8.82 13.00 14.67
C LEU A 490 9.15 13.65 16.01
N GLY A 491 10.44 13.75 16.33
CA GLY A 491 10.95 14.36 17.56
C GLY A 491 10.66 15.86 17.64
N ASN A 492 10.64 16.41 18.86
CA ASN A 492 10.26 17.80 19.16
C ASN A 492 8.85 18.18 18.65
N TRP A 493 7.90 17.25 18.56
CA TRP A 493 6.52 17.53 18.16
C TRP A 493 5.52 17.34 19.29
N LEU A 494 5.13 16.09 19.60
CA LEU A 494 4.21 15.78 20.70
C LEU A 494 4.92 15.59 22.05
N VAL A 495 6.26 15.58 22.01
CA VAL A 495 7.17 15.70 23.14
C VAL A 495 8.25 16.71 22.72
N VAL A 496 8.39 17.81 23.47
CA VAL A 496 9.31 18.92 23.14
C VAL A 496 10.73 18.68 23.65
N GLU A 497 11.71 19.09 22.84
CA GLU A 497 13.13 19.19 23.17
C GLU A 497 13.71 20.53 22.70
N GLY A 498 14.10 21.39 23.65
CA GLY A 498 14.41 22.79 23.38
C GLY A 498 15.64 23.03 22.51
N TRP A 499 16.53 22.06 22.39
CA TRP A 499 17.69 22.16 21.50
C TRP A 499 17.31 22.06 20.02
N MET A 500 16.15 21.53 19.66
CA MET A 500 15.86 21.14 18.26
C MET A 500 15.36 22.27 17.35
N GLN A 501 14.95 23.42 17.88
CA GLN A 501 14.27 24.46 17.09
C GLN A 501 14.89 25.84 17.24
N GLU A 502 14.80 26.63 16.17
CA GLU A 502 15.14 28.04 16.12
C GLU A 502 14.03 28.81 15.38
N PRO A 503 13.45 29.88 15.95
CA PRO A 503 13.67 30.39 17.31
C PRO A 503 13.23 29.38 18.39
N SER A 504 13.79 29.48 19.59
CA SER A 504 13.49 28.52 20.65
C SER A 504 12.08 28.78 21.20
N LEU A 505 11.34 27.70 21.50
CA LEU A 505 10.05 27.82 22.19
C LEU A 505 10.21 28.44 23.59
N PHE A 506 11.43 28.43 24.15
CA PHE A 506 11.74 28.93 25.49
C PHE A 506 12.14 30.41 25.53
N ASP A 507 12.34 31.07 24.40
CA ASP A 507 12.81 32.47 24.34
C ASP A 507 11.79 33.45 24.95
N GLY A 508 10.50 33.10 24.94
CA GLY A 508 9.42 33.93 25.48
C GLY A 508 9.15 33.78 26.97
N ILE A 509 9.90 32.92 27.68
CA ILE A 509 9.74 32.69 29.13
C ILE A 509 10.61 33.65 29.93
N VAL A 510 10.01 34.35 30.90
CA VAL A 510 10.75 35.23 31.82
C VAL A 510 11.65 34.38 32.70
N ASN A 511 12.92 34.78 32.90
CA ASN A 511 13.89 33.99 33.66
C ASN A 511 13.95 32.52 33.16
N ASN A 512 14.05 32.31 31.85
CA ASN A 512 14.15 30.97 31.23
C ASN A 512 15.43 30.20 31.59
N ASP A 513 16.37 30.86 32.25
CA ASP A 513 17.55 30.24 32.85
C ASP A 513 17.26 29.66 34.25
N LEU A 514 16.10 29.97 34.84
CA LEU A 514 15.58 29.42 36.11
C LEU A 514 14.33 28.55 35.87
N LEU A 515 14.39 27.61 34.92
CA LEU A 515 13.32 26.63 34.73
C LEU A 515 13.44 25.48 35.73
N ASP A 516 12.41 24.64 35.83
CA ASP A 516 12.47 23.45 36.68
C ASP A 516 13.68 22.59 36.34
N GLY A 517 14.39 22.15 37.36
CA GLY A 517 15.59 21.34 37.23
C GLY A 517 16.89 22.11 37.09
N THR A 518 16.86 23.41 36.75
CA THR A 518 18.07 24.24 36.79
C THR A 518 18.73 24.07 38.15
N GLN A 519 20.02 23.73 38.15
CA GLN A 519 20.79 23.61 39.36
C GLN A 519 21.51 24.92 39.64
N VAL A 520 21.37 25.41 40.88
CA VAL A 520 22.01 26.64 41.32
C VAL A 520 22.87 26.41 42.54
N GLN A 521 23.95 27.19 42.63
CA GLN A 521 24.84 27.26 43.79
C GLN A 521 24.81 28.69 44.31
N LEU A 522 24.64 28.84 45.62
CA LEU A 522 24.34 30.12 46.26
C LEU A 522 25.47 30.51 47.20
N LYS A 523 26.20 31.57 46.89
CA LYS A 523 27.35 32.03 47.68
C LYS A 523 27.00 33.32 48.41
N SER A 524 27.14 33.34 49.73
CA SER A 524 27.06 34.58 50.50
C SER A 524 28.16 35.53 50.05
N THR A 525 27.80 36.75 49.68
CA THR A 525 28.76 37.80 49.32
C THR A 525 29.58 38.25 50.52
N LYS A 526 28.90 38.46 51.65
CA LYS A 526 29.53 38.86 52.93
C LYS A 526 30.53 37.86 53.48
N PHE A 527 30.16 36.58 53.54
CA PHE A 527 31.02 35.53 54.12
C PHE A 527 31.92 34.84 53.10
N ASN A 528 31.64 35.02 51.80
CA ASN A 528 32.33 34.32 50.71
C ASN A 528 32.26 32.77 50.86
N LYS A 529 31.13 32.26 51.37
CA LYS A 529 30.84 30.84 51.59
C LYS A 529 29.57 30.42 50.87
N TYR A 530 29.51 29.18 50.42
CA TYR A 530 28.33 28.60 49.80
C TYR A 530 27.31 28.15 50.84
N LEU A 531 26.03 28.32 50.51
CA LEU A 531 24.93 27.66 51.20
C LEU A 531 25.05 26.15 51.02
N THR A 532 24.79 25.43 52.10
CA THR A 532 24.98 23.98 52.17
C THR A 532 23.84 23.36 52.95
N SER A 533 23.19 22.35 52.37
CA SER A 533 22.28 21.48 53.10
C SER A 533 23.08 20.38 53.77
N GLU A 534 23.25 20.48 55.09
CA GLU A 534 24.06 19.50 55.83
C GLU A 534 23.49 18.08 55.66
N ASN A 535 24.39 17.10 55.61
CA ASN A 535 24.10 15.70 55.27
C ASN A 535 23.48 15.49 53.87
N GLY A 536 23.53 16.48 52.99
CA GLY A 536 22.88 16.45 51.66
C GLY A 536 21.37 16.69 51.70
N GLY A 537 20.82 17.01 52.87
CA GLY A 537 19.38 17.08 53.13
C GLY A 537 18.99 16.20 54.30
N GLY A 538 18.09 16.69 55.14
CA GLY A 538 17.70 16.13 56.44
C GLY A 538 18.19 16.93 57.64
N ALA A 539 18.81 18.09 57.43
CA ALA A 539 19.35 18.95 58.48
C ALA A 539 19.25 20.44 58.12
N ASP A 540 19.93 21.27 58.91
CA ASP A 540 20.03 22.72 58.74
C ASP A 540 20.66 23.11 57.40
N VAL A 541 20.24 24.27 56.88
CA VAL A 541 20.98 24.96 55.81
C VAL A 541 21.93 25.96 56.45
N VAL A 542 23.22 25.81 56.15
CA VAL A 542 24.32 26.62 56.71
C VAL A 542 25.13 27.26 55.59
N ALA A 543 26.15 28.07 55.92
CA ALA A 543 26.97 28.79 54.94
C ALA A 543 28.47 28.68 55.27
N ASN A 544 29.04 27.48 55.22
CA ASN A 544 30.38 27.19 55.74
C ASN A 544 31.36 26.60 54.70
N ARG A 545 30.93 26.32 53.46
CA ARG A 545 31.77 25.69 52.43
C ARG A 545 32.47 26.73 51.54
N GLY A 546 33.75 26.52 51.27
CA GLY A 546 34.54 27.42 50.39
C GLY A 546 34.38 27.14 48.89
N SER A 547 33.93 25.94 48.53
CA SER A 547 33.67 25.47 47.17
C SER A 547 32.35 24.71 47.14
N ALA A 548 31.70 24.65 45.98
CA ALA A 548 30.44 23.94 45.79
C ALA A 548 30.62 22.60 45.06
N SER A 549 29.87 21.60 45.52
CA SER A 549 29.69 20.28 44.92
C SER A 549 28.22 19.86 45.10
N GLY A 550 27.93 18.59 45.40
CA GLY A 550 26.55 18.08 45.49
C GLY A 550 25.69 18.73 46.58
N TRP A 551 26.22 18.94 47.79
CA TRP A 551 25.42 19.43 48.94
C TRP A 551 25.19 20.94 48.94
N GLU A 552 25.95 21.66 48.14
CA GLU A 552 25.83 23.11 47.93
C GLU A 552 25.01 23.44 46.67
N THR A 553 24.49 22.41 45.99
CA THR A 553 23.73 22.54 44.75
C THR A 553 22.25 22.28 45.01
N PHE A 554 21.41 23.20 44.53
CA PHE A 554 19.97 23.19 44.73
C PHE A 554 19.27 23.10 43.37
N LYS A 555 18.37 22.14 43.21
CA LYS A 555 17.49 22.03 42.03
C LYS A 555 16.28 22.93 42.21
N LEU A 556 16.03 23.79 41.22
CA LEU A 556 14.86 24.68 41.24
C LEU A 556 13.60 23.93 40.84
N TRP A 557 12.54 24.12 41.62
CA TRP A 557 11.17 23.74 41.25
C TRP A 557 10.38 25.04 41.09
N ARG A 558 10.07 25.41 39.84
CA ARG A 558 9.46 26.70 39.52
C ARG A 558 7.97 26.69 39.88
N ILE A 559 7.53 27.77 40.53
CA ILE A 559 6.13 28.03 40.87
C ILE A 559 5.61 29.24 40.08
N SER A 560 6.45 30.26 39.89
CA SER A 560 6.18 31.45 39.10
C SER A 560 7.48 32.02 38.52
N ASP A 561 7.42 33.21 37.91
CA ASP A 561 8.60 33.90 37.36
C ASP A 561 9.69 34.22 38.38
N SER A 562 9.33 34.31 39.67
CA SER A 562 10.26 34.60 40.76
C SER A 562 10.16 33.62 41.93
N SER A 563 9.14 32.77 42.02
CA SER A 563 8.96 31.85 43.17
C SER A 563 9.35 30.41 42.84
N PHE A 564 10.10 29.80 43.76
CA PHE A 564 10.70 28.47 43.60
C PHE A 564 10.63 27.67 44.91
N ASN A 565 10.58 26.35 44.79
CA ASN A 565 11.10 25.46 45.84
C ASN A 565 12.54 25.07 45.50
N LEU A 566 13.32 24.78 46.53
CA LEU A 566 14.72 24.36 46.40
C LEU A 566 14.84 22.91 46.86
N ARG A 567 15.03 21.99 45.92
CA ARG A 567 15.25 20.56 46.21
C ARG A 567 16.74 20.27 46.34
N VAL A 568 17.11 19.51 47.36
CA VAL A 568 18.51 19.24 47.74
C VAL A 568 18.92 17.82 47.36
N PHE A 569 20.21 17.50 47.55
CA PHE A 569 20.83 16.24 47.13
C PHE A 569 20.05 14.96 47.53
N ASN A 570 19.54 14.87 48.75
CA ASN A 570 18.72 13.75 49.24
C ASN A 570 17.22 13.89 48.91
N LYS A 571 16.87 14.61 47.84
CA LYS A 571 15.50 14.85 47.36
C LYS A 571 14.57 15.61 48.33
N LYS A 572 15.07 16.09 49.47
CA LYS A 572 14.33 16.94 50.42
C LYS A 572 14.16 18.37 49.90
N PHE A 573 13.29 19.14 50.54
CA PHE A 573 13.06 20.56 50.23
C PHE A 573 13.54 21.47 51.34
N VAL A 574 14.17 22.58 50.93
CA VAL A 574 14.50 23.69 51.84
C VAL A 574 13.21 24.38 52.28
N GLY A 575 13.12 24.79 53.54
CA GLY A 575 11.97 25.49 54.10
C GLY A 575 12.28 26.16 55.43
N LEU A 576 11.27 26.86 55.96
CA LEU A 576 11.30 27.45 57.30
C LEU A 576 11.05 26.39 58.38
N GLU A 577 11.84 26.44 59.46
CA GLU A 577 11.66 25.59 60.64
C GLU A 577 10.25 25.71 61.25
N ASN A 578 9.81 24.63 61.91
CA ASN A 578 8.48 24.53 62.54
C ASN A 578 7.33 24.84 61.57
N HIS A 579 7.46 24.43 60.30
CA HIS A 579 6.49 24.69 59.24
C HIS A 579 6.15 26.18 59.09
N GLY A 580 7.16 27.05 59.15
CA GLY A 580 6.98 28.50 59.05
C GLY A 580 6.77 29.23 60.38
N GLY A 581 6.70 28.49 61.50
CA GLY A 581 6.67 29.09 62.84
C GLY A 581 8.02 29.63 63.32
N GLY A 582 9.13 29.16 62.73
CA GLY A 582 10.49 29.63 62.99
C GLY A 582 11.10 30.37 61.80
N ASN A 583 12.22 31.06 62.06
CA ASN A 583 12.95 31.80 61.01
C ASN A 583 14.19 31.03 60.50
N LYS A 584 14.54 29.88 61.10
CA LYS A 584 15.70 29.10 60.69
C LYS A 584 15.44 28.38 59.38
N ILE A 585 16.44 28.29 58.51
CA ILE A 585 16.34 27.56 57.24
C ILE A 585 16.82 26.12 57.43
N ILE A 586 15.97 25.17 57.07
CA ILE A 586 16.23 23.72 57.18
C ILE A 586 15.85 23.01 55.89
N SER A 587 16.31 21.77 55.70
CA SER A 587 16.07 20.98 54.48
C SER A 587 15.54 19.58 54.78
N VAL A 588 14.37 19.49 55.42
CA VAL A 588 13.84 18.21 55.97
C VAL A 588 12.56 17.71 55.29
N SER A 589 11.86 18.56 54.55
CA SER A 589 10.54 18.27 53.98
C SER A 589 10.62 17.31 52.79
N ASP A 590 9.77 16.30 52.74
CA ASP A 590 9.67 15.36 51.59
C ASP A 590 8.92 15.94 50.39
N SER A 591 8.03 16.91 50.65
CA SER A 591 7.24 17.60 49.64
C SER A 591 7.20 19.09 49.95
N PRO A 592 7.20 19.97 48.94
CA PRO A 592 7.13 21.40 49.18
C PRO A 592 5.70 21.87 49.46
N SER A 593 5.58 22.88 50.31
CA SER A 593 4.36 23.64 50.54
C SER A 593 4.69 25.14 50.72
N GLN A 594 3.85 25.89 51.44
CA GLN A 594 4.09 27.32 51.62
C GLN A 594 5.42 27.63 52.35
N PRO A 595 5.81 26.97 53.47
CA PRO A 595 7.09 27.20 54.15
C PRO A 595 8.33 26.93 53.29
N GLU A 596 8.21 26.08 52.26
CA GLU A 596 9.27 25.71 51.32
C GLU A 596 9.33 26.61 50.08
N THR A 597 8.48 27.64 49.99
CA THR A 597 8.43 28.55 48.84
C THR A 597 9.29 29.79 49.07
N PHE A 598 10.19 30.06 48.13
CA PHE A 598 11.12 31.18 48.16
C PHE A 598 11.02 32.02 46.89
N GLU A 599 11.03 33.34 47.04
CA GLU A 599 11.13 34.27 45.92
C GLU A 599 12.61 34.63 45.68
N ILE A 600 13.12 34.33 44.47
CA ILE A 600 14.43 34.76 44.01
C ILE A 600 14.28 36.11 43.32
N ILE A 601 14.84 37.14 43.93
CA ILE A 601 14.87 38.51 43.40
C ILE A 601 16.26 38.76 42.83
N ARG A 602 16.32 39.13 41.55
CA ARG A 602 17.56 39.47 40.83
C ARG A 602 17.85 40.96 40.91
N ASP A 603 19.12 41.34 41.02
CA ASP A 603 19.54 42.73 40.82
C ASP A 603 19.37 43.11 39.33
N ASN A 604 18.92 44.34 39.08
CA ASN A 604 18.64 44.81 37.72
C ASN A 604 19.90 44.97 36.87
N ASN A 605 21.08 45.18 37.48
CA ASN A 605 22.34 45.37 36.77
C ASN A 605 23.18 44.08 36.69
N ASP A 606 22.99 43.15 37.62
CA ASP A 606 23.67 41.85 37.67
C ASP A 606 22.66 40.74 38.06
N PRO A 607 22.07 40.01 37.09
CA PRO A 607 21.04 39.00 37.37
C PRO A 607 21.56 37.80 38.20
N PHE A 608 22.87 37.64 38.36
CA PHE A 608 23.48 36.63 39.22
C PHE A 608 23.69 37.11 40.64
N LYS A 609 23.50 38.40 40.91
CA LYS A 609 23.41 38.96 42.25
C LYS A 609 21.96 38.92 42.69
N ILE A 610 21.66 38.15 43.72
CA ILE A 610 20.28 37.86 44.11
C ILE A 610 20.03 38.08 45.61
N ARG A 611 18.75 38.16 45.95
CA ARG A 611 18.24 38.03 47.32
C ARG A 611 17.09 37.03 47.32
N ILE A 612 16.96 36.29 48.41
CA ILE A 612 15.97 35.21 48.52
C ILE A 612 15.00 35.60 49.63
N LYS A 613 13.72 35.75 49.31
CA LYS A 613 12.66 36.05 50.28
C LYS A 613 11.92 34.76 50.61
N ALA A 614 11.80 34.43 51.90
CA ALA A 614 11.01 33.28 52.33
C ALA A 614 9.52 33.60 52.38
N SER A 615 8.70 32.58 52.57
CA SER A 615 7.23 32.71 52.66
C SER A 615 6.72 33.51 53.86
N ASN A 616 7.56 33.77 54.87
CA ASN A 616 7.25 34.72 55.95
C ASN A 616 7.42 36.20 55.52
N GLY A 617 7.79 36.46 54.26
CA GLY A 617 7.94 37.80 53.69
C GLY A 617 9.31 38.45 53.94
N LEU A 618 10.23 37.78 54.64
CA LEU A 618 11.54 38.30 55.02
C LEU A 618 12.66 37.66 54.20
N PHE A 619 13.76 38.40 54.05
CA PHE A 619 14.92 37.90 53.30
C PHE A 619 15.75 36.93 54.14
N LEU A 620 16.27 35.91 53.46
CA LEU A 620 17.32 35.05 53.98
C LEU A 620 18.56 35.89 54.26
N GLN A 621 19.23 35.61 55.37
CA GLN A 621 20.52 36.17 55.71
C GLN A 621 21.43 35.11 56.31
N VAL A 622 22.71 35.24 56.02
CA VAL A 622 23.76 34.49 56.72
C VAL A 622 24.16 35.29 57.96
N ARG A 623 23.86 34.76 59.15
CA ARG A 623 24.25 35.40 60.43
C ARG A 623 25.66 35.02 60.85
N SER A 624 25.99 33.75 60.62
CA SER A 624 27.31 33.15 60.80
C SER A 624 27.43 31.98 59.82
N GLU A 625 28.63 31.41 59.69
CA GLU A 625 28.83 30.24 58.81
C GLU A 625 27.94 29.03 59.20
N THR A 626 27.40 29.00 60.43
CA THR A 626 26.56 27.92 60.95
C THR A 626 25.09 28.32 61.13
N SER A 627 24.68 29.51 60.68
CA SER A 627 23.31 30.02 60.91
C SER A 627 22.80 30.83 59.73
N VAL A 628 21.81 30.28 59.03
CA VAL A 628 21.04 30.96 57.98
C VAL A 628 19.59 31.10 58.44
N THR A 629 19.06 32.32 58.41
CA THR A 629 17.70 32.64 58.87
C THR A 629 16.96 33.54 57.89
N ALA A 630 15.64 33.47 57.82
CA ALA A 630 14.78 34.38 57.07
C ALA A 630 14.13 35.42 57.99
N ASP A 631 14.92 36.41 58.42
CA ASP A 631 14.44 37.49 59.27
C ASP A 631 15.11 38.84 58.98
N TYR A 632 15.61 39.00 57.75
CA TYR A 632 16.24 40.24 57.32
C TYR A 632 15.26 41.17 56.61
N HIS A 633 15.18 42.42 57.07
CA HIS A 633 14.26 43.45 56.57
C HIS A 633 14.90 44.43 55.59
N GLY A 634 16.24 44.48 55.50
CA GLY A 634 16.94 45.48 54.69
C GLY A 634 16.66 45.34 53.19
N THR A 635 16.94 46.39 52.42
CA THR A 635 16.70 46.44 50.96
C THR A 635 17.95 46.76 50.13
N ASN A 636 19.10 46.95 50.75
CA ASN A 636 20.33 47.31 50.03
C ASN A 636 20.95 46.09 49.31
N TRP A 637 21.79 46.38 48.32
CA TRP A 637 22.48 45.40 47.47
C TRP A 637 24.00 45.41 47.69
N ASP A 638 24.48 45.91 48.82
CA ASP A 638 25.92 45.94 49.07
C ASP A 638 26.51 44.52 49.23
N GLU A 639 27.74 44.28 48.77
CA GLU A 639 28.38 42.95 48.89
C GLU A 639 28.65 42.57 50.36
N SER A 640 28.63 43.53 51.30
CA SER A 640 28.72 43.28 52.73
C SER A 640 27.36 42.98 53.40
N ASP A 641 26.26 43.09 52.67
CA ASP A 641 24.92 42.80 53.18
C ASP A 641 24.74 41.28 53.38
N PRO A 642 24.31 40.82 54.57
CA PRO A 642 24.23 39.40 54.88
C PRO A 642 23.15 38.65 54.07
N SER A 643 22.26 39.37 53.39
CA SER A 643 21.16 38.80 52.59
C SER A 643 21.42 38.75 51.08
N VAL A 644 22.59 39.21 50.64
CA VAL A 644 22.96 39.22 49.21
C VAL A 644 23.79 37.98 48.88
N PHE A 645 23.37 37.26 47.84
CA PHE A 645 24.02 36.05 47.35
C PHE A 645 24.48 36.21 45.90
N ARG A 646 25.60 35.59 45.55
CA ARG A 646 25.93 35.29 44.16
C ARG A 646 25.40 33.91 43.81
N MET A 647 24.56 33.86 42.79
CA MET A 647 24.00 32.66 42.21
C MET A 647 24.86 32.23 41.03
N THR A 648 25.28 30.98 41.03
CA THR A 648 25.88 30.32 39.86
C THR A 648 24.89 29.31 39.33
N ILE A 649 24.53 29.40 38.05
CA ILE A 649 23.81 28.34 37.35
C ILE A 649 24.85 27.29 36.95
N VAL A 650 24.65 26.05 37.39
CA VAL A 650 25.58 24.96 37.09
C VAL A 650 25.48 24.65 35.59
N PRO A 651 26.58 24.78 34.82
CA PRO A 651 26.53 24.56 33.38
C PRO A 651 26.02 23.16 33.02
N GLY A 652 25.19 23.06 31.98
CA GLY A 652 24.64 21.80 31.49
C GLY A 652 23.53 21.19 32.37
N THR A 653 22.98 21.93 33.34
CA THR A 653 21.90 21.44 34.22
C THR A 653 20.52 22.03 33.92
N THR A 654 20.45 23.06 33.07
CA THR A 654 19.18 23.64 32.64
C THR A 654 18.50 22.68 31.66
N LEU A 655 17.38 22.12 32.08
CA LEU A 655 16.56 21.24 31.27
C LEU A 655 15.64 22.08 30.37
N GLN A 656 15.46 21.63 29.13
CA GLN A 656 14.53 22.26 28.19
C GLN A 656 13.59 21.22 27.56
N GLY A 657 12.75 20.59 28.40
CA GLY A 657 11.71 19.66 27.96
C GLY A 657 10.32 20.27 28.04
N GLU A 658 9.32 19.48 27.69
CA GLU A 658 7.92 19.91 27.72
C GLU A 658 7.44 20.32 29.12
N TYR A 659 7.96 19.69 30.18
CA TYR A 659 7.67 20.10 31.56
C TYR A 659 8.10 21.54 31.81
N GLN A 660 9.36 21.87 31.50
CA GLN A 660 9.92 23.20 31.70
C GLN A 660 9.25 24.23 30.81
N LEU A 661 8.91 23.88 29.57
CA LEU A 661 8.22 24.77 28.65
C LEU A 661 6.84 25.16 29.19
N THR A 662 6.03 24.15 29.53
CA THR A 662 4.64 24.37 29.95
C THR A 662 4.55 25.01 31.33
N ASN A 663 5.40 24.62 32.28
CA ASN A 663 5.44 25.27 33.59
C ASN A 663 6.01 26.70 33.51
N GLY A 664 7.01 26.91 32.63
CA GLY A 664 7.64 28.21 32.44
C GLY A 664 6.69 29.27 31.88
N TYR A 665 5.83 28.91 30.92
CA TYR A 665 4.77 29.80 30.43
C TYR A 665 3.58 29.91 31.39
N GLY A 666 3.38 28.90 32.23
CA GLY A 666 2.24 28.80 33.13
C GLY A 666 0.93 28.43 32.42
N PRO A 667 -0.13 28.16 33.20
CA PRO A 667 -1.37 27.54 32.71
C PRO A 667 -2.14 28.41 31.71
N ASP A 668 -1.93 29.73 31.70
CA ASP A 668 -2.67 30.65 30.83
C ASP A 668 -2.04 30.78 29.43
N ARG A 669 -0.71 30.69 29.32
CA ARG A 669 0.03 30.87 28.05
C ARG A 669 0.45 29.55 27.41
N ALA A 670 0.80 28.54 28.20
CA ALA A 670 1.30 27.27 27.70
C ALA A 670 0.34 26.57 26.70
N PRO A 671 -0.99 26.54 26.90
CA PRO A 671 -1.90 25.88 25.96
C PRO A 671 -1.84 26.47 24.55
N GLN A 672 -1.71 27.80 24.43
CA GLN A 672 -1.64 28.45 23.12
C GLN A 672 -0.30 28.17 22.43
N VAL A 673 0.81 28.26 23.18
CA VAL A 673 2.15 27.95 22.66
C VAL A 673 2.21 26.52 22.10
N MET A 674 1.71 25.54 22.84
CA MET A 674 1.73 24.13 22.42
C MET A 674 0.79 23.86 21.25
N LYS A 675 -0.41 24.44 21.23
CA LYS A 675 -1.35 24.30 20.09
C LYS A 675 -0.79 24.88 18.80
N ASP A 676 -0.15 26.05 18.86
CA ASP A 676 0.48 26.65 17.70
C ASP A 676 1.66 25.82 17.20
N HIS A 677 2.46 25.26 18.13
CA HIS A 677 3.54 24.33 17.80
C HIS A 677 3.03 23.07 17.11
N TRP A 678 2.07 22.35 17.70
CA TRP A 678 1.54 21.11 17.11
C TRP A 678 0.94 21.31 15.72
N ARG A 679 0.27 22.45 15.48
CA ARG A 679 -0.35 22.78 14.19
C ARG A 679 0.65 23.13 13.09
N THR A 680 1.82 23.63 13.44
CA THR A 680 2.78 24.21 12.47
C THR A 680 4.06 23.39 12.33
N TYR A 681 4.44 22.64 13.36
CA TYR A 681 5.68 21.90 13.37
C TYR A 681 5.60 20.60 12.57
N ILE A 682 4.50 19.85 12.52
CA ILE A 682 4.33 18.75 11.56
C ILE A 682 2.99 18.92 10.86
N THR A 683 2.97 18.80 9.54
CA THR A 683 1.76 18.93 8.72
C THR A 683 1.62 17.75 7.75
N GLU A 684 0.48 17.63 7.08
CA GLU A 684 0.26 16.62 6.04
C GLU A 684 1.30 16.71 4.90
N ASP A 685 1.75 17.91 4.56
CA ASP A 685 2.79 18.13 3.56
C ASP A 685 4.11 17.44 3.92
N ASP A 686 4.40 17.32 5.21
CA ASP A 686 5.56 16.58 5.69
C ASP A 686 5.40 15.07 5.45
N PHE A 687 4.21 14.50 5.66
CA PHE A 687 3.93 13.09 5.34
C PHE A 687 4.01 12.81 3.84
N ARG A 688 3.53 13.75 3.00
CA ARG A 688 3.71 13.66 1.54
C ARG A 688 5.20 13.61 1.18
N PHE A 689 6.00 14.53 1.73
CA PHE A 689 7.44 14.55 1.48
C PHE A 689 8.12 13.25 1.89
N MET A 690 7.78 12.68 3.05
CA MET A 690 8.34 11.41 3.51
C MET A 690 8.04 10.28 2.52
N SER A 691 6.77 10.14 2.11
CA SER A 691 6.31 9.11 1.17
C SER A 691 7.02 9.22 -0.19
N GLU A 692 7.10 10.43 -0.75
CA GLU A 692 7.76 10.71 -2.04
C GLU A 692 9.28 10.44 -2.01
N ASN A 693 9.91 10.43 -0.83
CA ASN A 693 11.34 10.17 -0.66
C ASN A 693 11.64 8.76 -0.13
N GLY A 694 10.66 7.84 -0.16
CA GLY A 694 10.88 6.42 0.10
C GLY A 694 10.81 6.00 1.58
N LEU A 695 10.39 6.89 2.48
CA LEU A 695 10.01 6.51 3.85
C LEU A 695 8.63 5.86 3.83
N ASN A 696 8.48 4.78 4.60
CA ASN A 696 7.23 4.00 4.67
C ASN A 696 6.63 3.92 6.07
N ALA A 697 7.26 4.57 7.06
CA ALA A 697 6.78 4.65 8.43
C ALA A 697 7.25 5.93 9.13
N VAL A 698 6.57 6.30 10.22
CA VAL A 698 6.99 7.34 11.17
C VAL A 698 6.96 6.76 12.58
N ARG A 699 7.94 7.13 13.42
CA ARG A 699 7.93 6.89 14.86
C ARG A 699 7.57 8.19 15.57
N ILE A 700 6.51 8.17 16.38
CA ILE A 700 5.94 9.36 17.00
C ILE A 700 6.11 9.26 18.52
N PRO A 701 7.07 10.00 19.09
CA PRO A 701 7.20 10.20 20.52
C PRO A 701 5.92 10.79 21.13
N VAL A 702 5.40 10.18 22.19
CA VAL A 702 4.29 10.69 22.99
C VAL A 702 4.61 10.65 24.48
N GLY A 703 4.10 11.61 25.23
CA GLY A 703 4.17 11.61 26.69
C GLY A 703 2.93 11.00 27.33
N TRP A 704 3.09 10.45 28.54
CA TRP A 704 2.02 9.81 29.31
C TRP A 704 0.75 10.67 29.48
N TRP A 705 0.90 12.00 29.46
CA TRP A 705 -0.20 12.96 29.59
C TRP A 705 -1.20 12.88 28.43
N ILE A 706 -0.83 12.32 27.28
CA ILE A 706 -1.73 12.12 26.14
C ILE A 706 -2.95 11.25 26.50
N ALA A 707 -2.80 10.30 27.44
CA ALA A 707 -3.90 9.46 27.91
C ALA A 707 -4.86 10.19 28.87
N LYS A 708 -4.57 11.45 29.22
CA LYS A 708 -5.38 12.32 30.08
C LYS A 708 -5.94 13.53 29.32
N ASP A 709 -5.78 13.56 28.00
CA ASP A 709 -6.36 14.58 27.12
C ASP A 709 -7.91 14.62 27.27
N PRO A 710 -8.56 15.79 27.30
CA PRO A 710 -8.00 17.15 27.11
C PRO A 710 -7.54 17.86 28.38
N ASN A 711 -7.57 17.20 29.54
CA ASN A 711 -7.26 17.82 30.82
C ASN A 711 -6.15 17.07 31.55
N PRO A 712 -4.92 17.00 30.99
CA PRO A 712 -3.81 16.37 31.69
C PRO A 712 -3.45 17.14 32.97
N PRO A 713 -2.84 16.48 33.97
CA PRO A 713 -2.34 17.16 35.15
C PRO A 713 -1.33 18.26 34.78
N LYS A 714 -1.48 19.44 35.39
CA LYS A 714 -0.54 20.56 35.22
C LYS A 714 0.89 20.13 35.64
N PRO A 715 1.93 20.64 34.97
CA PRO A 715 1.91 21.73 33.99
C PRO A 715 1.57 21.31 32.55
N PHE A 716 1.48 20.01 32.25
CA PHE A 716 1.16 19.51 30.91
C PHE A 716 -0.18 20.05 30.40
N VAL A 717 -0.31 20.15 29.08
CA VAL A 717 -1.46 20.76 28.40
C VAL A 717 -2.11 19.79 27.42
N GLY A 718 -3.43 19.86 27.26
CA GLY A 718 -4.19 18.99 26.35
C GLY A 718 -4.20 19.48 24.90
N GLY A 719 -4.35 18.54 23.97
CA GLY A 719 -4.45 18.75 22.51
C GLY A 719 -3.51 17.85 21.69
N SER A 720 -2.53 17.19 22.32
CA SER A 720 -1.61 16.29 21.61
C SER A 720 -2.31 15.04 21.08
N LEU A 721 -3.43 14.61 21.68
CA LEU A 721 -4.21 13.48 21.18
C LEU A 721 -4.84 13.76 19.80
N GLU A 722 -5.37 14.96 19.60
CA GLU A 722 -5.92 15.39 18.31
C GLU A 722 -4.82 15.44 17.23
N ALA A 723 -3.63 15.91 17.60
CA ALA A 723 -2.48 15.93 16.69
C ALA A 723 -2.04 14.50 16.28
N LEU A 724 -2.03 13.55 17.23
CA LEU A 724 -1.76 12.14 16.94
C LEU A 724 -2.84 11.53 16.03
N ASP A 725 -4.12 11.83 16.26
CA ASP A 725 -5.21 11.39 15.39
C ASP A 725 -5.04 11.90 13.95
N ASN A 726 -4.66 13.16 13.80
CA ASN A 726 -4.37 13.76 12.50
C ASN A 726 -3.17 13.08 11.82
N ALA A 727 -2.11 12.73 12.57
CA ALA A 727 -1.00 11.94 12.00
C ALA A 727 -1.46 10.58 11.47
N PHE A 728 -2.38 9.88 12.16
CA PHE A 728 -2.95 8.63 11.63
C PHE A 728 -3.74 8.85 10.34
N ILE A 729 -4.42 9.99 10.18
CA ILE A 729 -5.12 10.34 8.94
C ILE A 729 -4.10 10.61 7.81
N TRP A 730 -3.11 11.48 8.05
CA TRP A 730 -2.08 11.82 7.06
C TRP A 730 -1.26 10.60 6.65
N ALA A 731 -0.89 9.75 7.62
CA ALA A 731 -0.19 8.50 7.35
C ALA A 731 -1.00 7.56 6.45
N GLN A 732 -2.31 7.44 6.70
CA GLN A 732 -3.21 6.66 5.86
C GLN A 732 -3.29 7.22 4.43
N ASN A 733 -3.39 8.54 4.28
CA ASN A 733 -3.45 9.22 2.98
C ASN A 733 -2.18 9.01 2.14
N HIS A 734 -1.02 8.88 2.81
CA HIS A 734 0.30 8.78 2.16
C HIS A 734 0.93 7.38 2.21
N GLY A 735 0.19 6.36 2.64
CA GLY A 735 0.67 4.97 2.67
C GLY A 735 1.79 4.70 3.69
N ILE A 736 1.85 5.50 4.76
CA ILE A 736 2.86 5.46 5.82
C ILE A 736 2.28 4.72 7.04
N LYS A 737 3.11 3.91 7.72
CA LYS A 737 2.76 3.30 9.02
C LYS A 737 3.13 4.21 10.19
N VAL A 738 2.39 4.12 11.29
CA VAL A 738 2.66 4.87 12.52
C VAL A 738 3.15 3.92 13.61
N ILE A 739 4.35 4.15 14.12
CA ILE A 739 4.86 3.55 15.35
C ILE A 739 4.61 4.58 16.46
N ILE A 740 3.80 4.22 17.45
CA ILE A 740 3.58 5.07 18.63
C ILE A 740 4.65 4.72 19.65
N ASP A 741 5.38 5.72 20.14
CA ASP A 741 6.44 5.53 21.12
C ASP A 741 6.14 6.26 22.43
N LEU A 742 5.95 5.50 23.51
CA LEU A 742 5.85 6.09 24.86
C LEU A 742 7.23 6.59 25.30
N HIS A 743 7.52 7.81 24.87
CA HIS A 743 8.82 8.45 24.99
C HIS A 743 9.06 9.04 26.39
N ALA A 744 7.99 9.51 27.03
CA ALA A 744 8.02 10.08 28.38
C ALA A 744 7.03 9.35 29.31
N ALA A 745 7.57 8.52 30.20
CA ALA A 745 6.80 7.84 31.24
C ALA A 745 6.56 8.76 32.47
N GLU A 746 5.46 8.54 33.19
CA GLU A 746 5.20 9.29 34.42
C GLU A 746 6.29 9.02 35.46
N GLY A 747 6.93 10.08 35.96
CA GLY A 747 8.09 9.97 36.87
C GLY A 747 9.46 9.90 36.17
N SER A 748 9.51 9.91 34.84
CA SER A 748 10.74 9.83 34.02
C SER A 748 11.55 8.55 34.25
N GLN A 749 11.78 7.81 33.16
CA GLN A 749 12.53 6.57 33.14
C GLN A 749 14.04 6.75 32.98
N ASN A 750 14.53 7.96 32.67
CA ASN A 750 15.93 8.17 32.30
C ASN A 750 16.54 9.52 32.68
N ARG A 751 15.80 10.41 33.36
CA ARG A 751 16.20 11.74 33.86
C ARG A 751 16.45 12.84 32.84
N PHE A 752 16.29 12.57 31.55
CA PHE A 752 16.57 13.56 30.51
C PHE A 752 15.32 14.37 30.17
N GLU A 753 15.47 15.58 29.63
CA GLU A 753 14.33 16.47 29.34
C GLU A 753 13.25 15.83 28.43
N HIS A 754 13.66 15.01 27.47
CA HIS A 754 12.76 14.33 26.54
C HIS A 754 11.88 13.25 27.21
N SER A 755 12.19 12.85 28.45
CA SER A 755 11.34 11.95 29.25
C SER A 755 10.30 12.69 30.12
N GLY A 756 10.17 14.01 29.98
CA GLY A 756 9.22 14.81 30.73
C GLY A 756 9.57 14.96 32.22
N THR A 757 10.83 14.72 32.60
CA THR A 757 11.31 14.92 33.98
C THR A 757 11.11 16.37 34.44
N ARG A 758 10.81 16.55 35.72
CA ARG A 758 10.74 17.88 36.32
C ARG A 758 12.12 18.45 36.59
N ASP A 759 13.02 17.66 37.18
CA ASP A 759 14.27 18.16 37.74
C ASP A 759 15.49 17.25 37.51
N GLY A 760 15.38 16.33 36.54
CA GLY A 760 16.46 15.42 36.20
C GLY A 760 16.68 14.33 37.25
N GLU A 761 15.64 14.00 38.01
CA GLU A 761 15.57 12.77 38.80
C GLU A 761 14.79 11.69 38.06
N ILE A 762 15.15 10.43 38.35
CA ILE A 762 14.37 9.25 38.00
C ILE A 762 13.45 8.98 39.20
N GLU A 763 12.15 9.07 39.00
CA GLU A 763 11.13 8.69 39.98
C GLU A 763 10.38 7.43 39.54
N TRP A 764 10.42 7.07 38.24
CA TRP A 764 9.76 5.87 37.73
C TRP A 764 10.31 4.58 38.38
N GLY A 765 9.40 3.69 38.74
CA GLY A 765 9.69 2.40 39.36
C GLY A 765 8.41 1.60 39.59
N ASP A 766 8.46 0.56 40.44
CA ASP A 766 7.35 -0.38 40.68
C ASP A 766 5.99 0.29 40.96
N SER A 767 5.98 1.41 41.70
CA SER A 767 4.75 2.15 42.04
C SER A 767 4.10 2.85 40.84
N TYR A 768 4.86 3.12 39.77
CA TYR A 768 4.39 3.79 38.55
C TYR A 768 3.93 2.81 37.46
N ILE A 769 4.23 1.51 37.61
CA ILE A 769 3.87 0.47 36.64
C ILE A 769 2.36 0.50 36.31
N PRO A 770 1.42 0.51 37.27
CA PRO A 770 -0.01 0.49 36.95
C PRO A 770 -0.47 1.69 36.12
N ASN A 771 0.10 2.88 36.38
CA ASN A 771 -0.22 4.09 35.61
C ASN A 771 0.36 4.01 34.20
N THR A 772 1.59 3.51 34.08
CA THR A 772 2.26 3.38 32.78
C THR A 772 1.56 2.34 31.90
N VAL A 773 1.07 1.24 32.49
CA VAL A 773 0.26 0.22 31.79
C VAL A 773 -1.08 0.82 31.33
N GLN A 774 -1.73 1.69 32.12
CA GLN A 774 -2.96 2.37 31.68
C GLN A 774 -2.75 3.27 30.45
N VAL A 775 -1.59 3.90 30.31
CA VAL A 775 -1.26 4.68 29.10
C VAL A 775 -1.17 3.78 27.88
N ILE A 776 -0.51 2.62 28.02
CA ILE A 776 -0.40 1.63 26.94
C ILE A 776 -1.77 1.04 26.59
N ASP A 777 -2.60 0.68 27.58
CA ASP A 777 -3.97 0.19 27.36
C ASP A 777 -4.80 1.23 26.57
N PHE A 778 -4.71 2.51 26.92
CA PHE A 778 -5.37 3.60 26.20
C PHE A 778 -4.90 3.72 24.74
N LEU A 779 -3.59 3.74 24.49
CA LEU A 779 -3.04 3.83 23.14
C LEU A 779 -3.41 2.61 22.29
N ALA A 780 -3.37 1.42 22.88
CA ALA A 780 -3.75 0.17 22.23
C ALA A 780 -5.25 0.11 21.94
N GLU A 781 -6.12 0.55 22.85
CA GLU A 781 -7.57 0.63 22.62
C GLU A 781 -7.89 1.56 21.45
N ARG A 782 -7.28 2.74 21.43
CA ARG A 782 -7.58 3.77 20.44
C ARG A 782 -7.03 3.45 19.04
N TYR A 783 -5.80 2.96 18.97
CA TYR A 783 -5.08 2.82 17.70
C TYR A 783 -4.83 1.37 17.28
N GLY A 784 -5.00 0.39 18.18
CA GLY A 784 -4.68 -1.02 17.95
C GLY A 784 -5.32 -1.61 16.70
N ASN A 785 -6.53 -1.17 16.35
CA ASN A 785 -7.29 -1.64 15.18
C ASN A 785 -7.15 -0.75 13.94
N LYS A 786 -6.27 0.26 13.95
CA LYS A 786 -5.99 1.09 12.78
C LYS A 786 -5.11 0.31 11.80
N PRO A 787 -5.50 0.19 10.51
CA PRO A 787 -4.74 -0.61 9.54
C PRO A 787 -3.34 -0.07 9.28
N ASN A 788 -3.10 1.21 9.53
CA ASN A 788 -1.81 1.88 9.40
C ASN A 788 -1.01 1.96 10.70
N LEU A 789 -1.42 1.31 11.80
CA LEU A 789 -0.54 1.10 12.95
C LEU A 789 0.63 0.17 12.53
N GLY A 790 1.86 0.60 12.80
CA GLY A 790 3.10 -0.14 12.58
C GLY A 790 3.61 -0.87 13.83
N GLY A 791 3.38 -0.30 15.01
CA GLY A 791 3.72 -0.89 16.30
C GLY A 791 3.47 0.06 17.46
N ILE A 792 3.54 -0.46 18.68
CA ILE A 792 3.51 0.32 19.92
C ILE A 792 4.78 0.02 20.69
N GLU A 793 5.59 1.04 20.93
CA GLU A 793 6.75 0.97 21.80
C GLU A 793 6.37 1.33 23.23
N LEU A 794 6.68 0.40 24.12
CA LEU A 794 6.20 0.43 25.49
C LEU A 794 6.92 1.50 26.31
N MET A 795 8.20 1.73 26.07
CA MET A 795 8.99 2.73 26.78
C MET A 795 10.30 2.99 26.04
N ASN A 796 10.59 4.26 25.77
CA ASN A 796 11.84 4.70 25.19
C ASN A 796 12.98 4.77 26.22
N GLU A 797 14.17 4.25 25.86
CA GLU A 797 15.45 4.50 26.55
C GLU A 797 15.43 4.47 28.09
N PRO A 798 15.00 3.37 28.75
CA PRO A 798 15.15 3.26 30.20
C PRO A 798 16.65 3.37 30.60
N PHE A 799 16.96 4.13 31.64
CA PHE A 799 18.34 4.27 32.13
C PHE A 799 18.34 4.30 33.66
N GLY A 800 19.18 3.49 34.32
CA GLY A 800 19.29 3.46 35.78
C GLY A 800 18.08 2.88 36.52
N VAL A 801 17.13 2.29 35.79
CA VAL A 801 15.96 1.62 36.36
C VAL A 801 16.30 0.18 36.76
N ASN A 802 15.54 -0.39 37.70
CA ASN A 802 15.68 -1.79 38.04
C ASN A 802 15.20 -2.69 36.87
N LEU A 803 16.07 -3.58 36.39
CA LEU A 803 15.76 -4.45 35.24
C LEU A 803 14.57 -5.39 35.47
N GLU A 804 14.38 -5.90 36.70
CA GLU A 804 13.25 -6.80 36.99
C GLU A 804 11.93 -6.02 37.07
N SER A 805 11.94 -4.80 37.59
CA SER A 805 10.81 -3.86 37.49
C SER A 805 10.46 -3.56 36.04
N LEU A 806 11.47 -3.34 35.17
CA LEU A 806 11.27 -3.09 33.75
C LEU A 806 10.64 -4.29 33.04
N LYS A 807 11.16 -5.51 33.26
CA LYS A 807 10.58 -6.74 32.70
C LYS A 807 9.14 -6.99 33.17
N LYS A 808 8.88 -6.75 34.47
CA LYS A 808 7.53 -6.82 35.02
C LYS A 808 6.58 -5.86 34.29
N TYR A 809 7.00 -4.60 34.11
CA TYR A 809 6.25 -3.62 33.33
C TYR A 809 6.02 -4.08 31.89
N TYR A 810 7.06 -4.49 31.16
CA TYR A 810 6.93 -4.95 29.77
C TYR A 810 5.97 -6.12 29.62
N LYS A 811 5.91 -7.04 30.60
CA LYS A 811 4.93 -8.13 30.58
C LYS A 811 3.49 -7.60 30.69
N GLU A 812 3.22 -6.74 31.69
CA GLU A 812 1.87 -6.20 31.92
C GLU A 812 1.42 -5.30 30.74
N ALA A 813 2.31 -4.48 30.20
CA ALA A 813 2.02 -3.61 29.07
C ALA A 813 1.86 -4.39 27.75
N TYR A 814 2.62 -5.46 27.53
CA TYR A 814 2.38 -6.38 26.41
C TYR A 814 0.98 -6.98 26.46
N ASP A 815 0.54 -7.45 27.64
CA ASP A 815 -0.80 -8.00 27.82
C ASP A 815 -1.89 -6.95 27.54
N ALA A 816 -1.66 -5.69 27.93
CA ALA A 816 -2.56 -4.58 27.61
C ALA A 816 -2.68 -4.34 26.10
N VAL A 817 -1.59 -4.42 25.32
CA VAL A 817 -1.68 -4.34 23.85
C VAL A 817 -2.45 -5.53 23.29
N ARG A 818 -2.16 -6.75 23.76
CA ARG A 818 -2.77 -7.99 23.25
C ARG A 818 -4.27 -8.09 23.55
N LYS A 819 -4.74 -7.44 24.63
CA LYS A 819 -6.17 -7.29 24.93
C LYS A 819 -6.95 -6.61 23.79
N HIS A 820 -6.33 -5.66 23.08
CA HIS A 820 -6.99 -4.88 22.03
C HIS A 820 -6.64 -5.31 20.62
N ASN A 821 -5.42 -5.84 20.41
CA ASN A 821 -5.01 -6.37 19.11
C ASN A 821 -3.96 -7.50 19.21
N SER A 822 -4.30 -8.67 18.65
CA SER A 822 -3.43 -9.85 18.64
C SER A 822 -2.29 -9.79 17.62
N SER A 823 -2.33 -8.86 16.66
CA SER A 823 -1.42 -8.78 15.52
C SER A 823 -0.47 -7.58 15.53
N ALA A 824 -0.69 -6.60 16.41
CA ALA A 824 0.15 -5.42 16.54
C ALA A 824 1.56 -5.78 17.02
N TYR A 825 2.59 -5.16 16.45
CA TYR A 825 3.96 -5.31 16.95
C TYR A 825 4.12 -4.55 18.27
N VAL A 826 4.73 -5.20 19.25
CA VAL A 826 5.03 -4.63 20.57
C VAL A 826 6.55 -4.44 20.67
N ILE A 827 6.99 -3.20 20.82
CA ILE A 827 8.40 -2.82 20.80
C ILE A 827 8.87 -2.56 22.24
N MET A 828 10.02 -3.12 22.60
CA MET A 828 10.64 -3.03 23.92
C MET A 828 12.07 -2.50 23.75
N SER A 829 12.35 -1.29 24.25
CA SER A 829 13.68 -0.68 24.17
C SER A 829 14.64 -1.32 25.18
N ASN A 830 15.90 -1.53 24.80
CA ASN A 830 16.91 -1.94 25.75
C ASN A 830 17.26 -0.79 26.71
N PRO A 831 17.61 -1.09 27.98
CA PRO A 831 18.18 -0.08 28.85
C PRO A 831 19.48 0.48 28.27
N LEU A 832 19.63 1.80 28.30
CA LEU A 832 20.80 2.50 27.77
C LEU A 832 22.11 2.13 28.49
N ASP A 833 22.02 1.68 29.74
CA ASP A 833 23.13 1.24 30.60
C ASP A 833 23.35 -0.29 30.61
N ALA A 834 22.66 -1.04 29.76
CA ALA A 834 22.74 -2.49 29.68
C ALA A 834 23.30 -2.98 28.33
N ASP A 835 23.67 -4.26 28.28
CA ASP A 835 23.99 -4.93 27.01
C ASP A 835 22.74 -4.99 26.12
N SER A 836 22.90 -4.67 24.84
CA SER A 836 21.86 -4.73 23.79
C SER A 836 21.08 -6.06 23.67
N LYS A 837 21.59 -7.13 24.28
CA LYS A 837 21.01 -8.49 24.22
C LYS A 837 20.31 -8.88 25.52
N VAL A 838 20.27 -8.00 26.53
CA VAL A 838 19.76 -8.30 27.88
C VAL A 838 18.31 -8.78 27.88
N LEU A 839 17.50 -8.33 26.92
CA LEU A 839 16.10 -8.73 26.80
C LEU A 839 15.87 -10.02 26.00
N LEU A 840 16.87 -10.58 25.31
CA LEU A 840 16.68 -11.73 24.40
C LEU A 840 16.10 -12.97 25.09
N SER A 841 16.48 -13.24 26.34
CA SER A 841 15.92 -14.38 27.08
C SER A 841 14.49 -14.13 27.53
N PHE A 842 14.17 -12.89 27.88
CA PHE A 842 12.85 -12.46 28.32
C PHE A 842 11.83 -12.48 27.19
N VAL A 843 12.19 -11.97 26.00
CA VAL A 843 11.25 -11.86 24.87
C VAL A 843 10.87 -13.19 24.20
N LYS A 844 11.50 -14.31 24.58
CA LYS A 844 11.23 -15.63 23.98
C LYS A 844 9.79 -16.09 24.15
N ASP A 845 9.15 -15.68 25.23
CA ASP A 845 7.79 -16.12 25.57
C ASP A 845 6.70 -15.23 24.94
N PHE A 846 7.09 -14.29 24.09
CA PHE A 846 6.20 -13.32 23.48
C PHE A 846 6.15 -13.49 21.95
N ASP A 847 5.00 -13.18 21.36
CA ASP A 847 4.79 -13.18 19.92
C ASP A 847 4.78 -11.76 19.36
N ARG A 848 5.27 -11.58 18.12
CA ARG A 848 5.34 -10.30 17.41
C ARG A 848 5.96 -9.17 18.25
N VAL A 849 7.05 -9.51 18.93
CA VAL A 849 7.83 -8.55 19.70
C VAL A 849 9.04 -8.05 18.92
N VAL A 850 9.46 -6.85 19.26
CA VAL A 850 10.57 -6.15 18.63
C VAL A 850 11.47 -5.62 19.74
N ILE A 851 12.77 -5.87 19.64
CA ILE A 851 13.77 -5.25 20.52
C ILE A 851 14.30 -4.00 19.82
N ASP A 852 14.20 -2.88 20.51
CA ASP A 852 14.70 -1.60 20.06
C ASP A 852 16.09 -1.28 20.64
N VAL A 853 16.94 -0.65 19.82
CA VAL A 853 18.30 -0.21 20.14
C VAL A 853 18.64 1.10 19.44
N HIS A 854 19.42 1.95 20.11
CA HIS A 854 19.77 3.28 19.62
C HIS A 854 21.27 3.39 19.33
N TYR A 855 21.63 3.85 18.12
CA TYR A 855 22.99 3.87 17.61
C TYR A 855 23.46 5.26 17.21
N TYR A 856 23.86 6.03 18.21
CA TYR A 856 24.53 7.32 18.07
C TYR A 856 26.05 7.20 18.17
N ASN A 857 26.79 7.85 17.26
CA ASN A 857 28.26 8.02 17.36
C ASN A 857 28.62 9.41 17.92
N LEU A 858 27.98 9.80 19.04
CA LEU A 858 28.09 11.14 19.65
C LEU A 858 28.25 11.13 21.17
N PHE A 859 27.71 10.13 21.86
CA PHE A 859 27.59 10.16 23.33
C PHE A 859 28.65 9.32 24.06
N TRP A 860 29.81 9.16 23.44
CA TRP A 860 30.96 8.51 24.04
C TRP A 860 32.24 9.23 23.61
N ASN A 861 33.06 9.65 24.58
CA ASN A 861 34.28 10.45 24.37
C ASN A 861 35.26 9.84 23.36
N GLY A 862 35.19 8.53 23.10
CA GLY A 862 36.01 7.89 22.08
C GLY A 862 35.73 8.42 20.66
N PHE A 863 34.48 8.80 20.36
CA PHE A 863 34.09 9.33 19.05
C PHE A 863 34.69 10.71 18.76
N ASP A 864 35.01 11.51 19.78
CA ASP A 864 35.56 12.87 19.63
C ASP A 864 36.91 12.89 18.90
N SER A 865 37.65 11.78 18.99
CA SER A 865 38.98 11.62 18.38
C SER A 865 38.97 10.84 17.07
N MET A 866 37.84 10.24 16.69
CA MET A 866 37.76 9.38 15.51
C MET A 866 37.71 10.20 14.22
N THR A 867 38.46 9.75 13.22
CA THR A 867 38.37 10.21 11.83
C THR A 867 37.07 9.74 11.16
N VAL A 868 36.81 10.25 9.95
CA VAL A 868 35.72 9.77 9.08
C VAL A 868 35.79 8.26 8.89
N GLN A 869 36.98 7.73 8.58
CA GLN A 869 37.14 6.32 8.26
C GLN A 869 36.95 5.44 9.50
N GLU A 870 37.48 5.85 10.65
CA GLU A 870 37.29 5.13 11.92
C GLU A 870 35.81 5.08 12.33
N ASN A 871 35.05 6.17 12.15
CA ASN A 871 33.61 6.18 12.38
C ASN A 871 32.86 5.20 11.45
N ILE A 872 33.21 5.18 10.16
CA ILE A 872 32.63 4.26 9.19
C ILE A 872 32.96 2.80 9.53
N ASP A 873 34.21 2.54 9.92
CA ASP A 873 34.66 1.19 10.29
C ASP A 873 34.02 0.72 11.60
N PHE A 874 33.81 1.63 12.55
CA PHE A 874 33.05 1.34 13.77
C PHE A 874 31.62 0.87 13.45
N ILE A 875 30.93 1.51 12.50
CA ILE A 875 29.61 1.04 12.05
C ILE A 875 29.71 -0.35 11.41
N ARG A 876 30.67 -0.54 10.51
CA ARG A 876 30.82 -1.78 9.73
C ARG A 876 31.35 -2.97 10.52
N ASN A 877 31.93 -2.73 11.70
CA ASN A 877 32.51 -3.78 12.55
C ASN A 877 31.69 -3.93 13.83
N GLU A 878 31.60 -2.88 14.64
CA GLU A 878 31.00 -2.93 15.98
C GLU A 878 29.47 -2.89 15.91
N ARG A 879 28.89 -1.91 15.19
CA ARG A 879 27.41 -1.80 15.09
C ARG A 879 26.79 -2.99 14.37
N VAL A 880 27.43 -3.50 13.32
CA VAL A 880 26.92 -4.68 12.60
C VAL A 880 26.92 -5.94 13.48
N SER A 881 27.97 -6.13 14.28
CA SER A 881 28.11 -7.27 15.20
C SER A 881 27.08 -7.16 16.33
N ASN A 882 26.92 -5.95 16.87
CA ASN A 882 25.93 -5.66 17.89
C ASN A 882 24.52 -5.97 17.37
N LEU A 883 24.10 -5.34 16.26
CA LEU A 883 22.77 -5.50 15.66
C LEU A 883 22.48 -6.95 15.27
N GLY A 884 23.47 -7.66 14.72
CA GLY A 884 23.33 -9.08 14.38
C GLY A 884 22.99 -9.98 15.57
N GLY A 885 23.25 -9.52 16.80
CA GLY A 885 22.86 -10.20 18.02
C GLY A 885 21.56 -9.74 18.66
N VAL A 886 20.91 -8.66 18.19
CA VAL A 886 19.66 -8.10 18.77
C VAL A 886 18.41 -8.68 18.10
N SER A 887 18.48 -9.91 17.60
CA SER A 887 17.32 -10.59 17.01
C SER A 887 17.29 -12.05 17.42
N SER A 888 16.10 -12.65 17.40
CA SER A 888 15.91 -14.08 17.64
C SER A 888 14.80 -14.61 16.75
N THR A 889 14.50 -15.91 16.84
CA THR A 889 13.34 -16.49 16.14
C THR A 889 12.01 -15.85 16.52
N ASN A 890 11.90 -15.27 17.71
CA ASN A 890 10.64 -14.76 18.28
C ASN A 890 10.61 -13.23 18.38
N ALA A 891 11.76 -12.56 18.18
CA ALA A 891 11.89 -11.13 18.32
C ALA A 891 12.62 -10.52 17.11
N LEU A 892 11.97 -9.51 16.52
CA LEU A 892 12.60 -8.68 15.49
C LEU A 892 13.52 -7.64 16.13
N SER A 893 14.43 -7.07 15.35
CA SER A 893 15.33 -5.99 15.77
C SER A 893 14.91 -4.66 15.13
N PHE A 894 14.95 -3.58 15.88
CA PHE A 894 14.68 -2.21 15.42
C PHE A 894 15.82 -1.29 15.81
N VAL A 895 16.32 -0.48 14.86
CA VAL A 895 17.21 0.65 15.20
C VAL A 895 16.33 1.89 15.31
N GLY A 896 15.69 2.09 16.46
CA GLY A 896 14.69 3.14 16.67
C GLY A 896 15.25 4.55 16.60
N GLU A 897 16.54 4.71 16.89
CA GLU A 897 17.21 6.00 16.78
C GLU A 897 18.65 5.91 16.30
N TRP A 898 18.96 6.79 15.35
CA TRP A 898 20.29 7.06 14.83
C TRP A 898 20.28 8.37 14.06
N THR A 899 21.45 8.98 13.85
CA THR A 899 21.56 10.25 13.12
C THR A 899 22.84 10.31 12.28
N GLY A 900 22.85 11.19 11.28
CA GLY A 900 24.01 11.48 10.43
C GLY A 900 25.04 12.41 11.08
N GLU A 901 24.70 13.00 12.23
CA GLU A 901 25.61 13.83 13.02
C GLU A 901 26.70 13.01 13.74
N TRP A 902 27.88 13.60 13.88
CA TRP A 902 29.08 13.01 14.50
C TRP A 902 30.06 14.10 14.96
N ALA A 903 31.08 13.73 15.75
CA ALA A 903 32.04 14.70 16.29
C ALA A 903 33.08 15.22 15.26
N VAL A 904 33.17 14.59 14.08
CA VAL A 904 34.18 14.88 13.06
C VAL A 904 34.07 16.31 12.56
N LYS A 905 35.18 17.07 12.60
CA LYS A 905 35.24 18.45 12.10
C LYS A 905 35.75 18.50 10.67
N GLY A 906 35.15 19.37 9.84
CA GLY A 906 35.61 19.64 8.47
C GLY A 906 35.34 18.52 7.45
N ALA A 907 34.45 17.57 7.75
CA ALA A 907 34.08 16.50 6.83
C ALA A 907 33.42 17.04 5.55
N THR A 908 33.74 16.45 4.40
CA THR A 908 33.15 16.88 3.12
C THR A 908 31.74 16.33 2.92
N LYS A 909 31.07 16.76 1.85
CA LYS A 909 29.78 16.16 1.45
C LYS A 909 29.89 14.67 1.18
N GLU A 910 30.94 14.27 0.50
CA GLU A 910 31.23 12.88 0.17
C GLU A 910 31.48 12.06 1.44
N ASP A 911 32.12 12.64 2.47
CA ASP A 911 32.31 11.95 3.75
C ASP A 911 30.99 11.68 4.47
N TYR A 912 30.10 12.67 4.54
CA TYR A 912 28.75 12.46 5.09
C TYR A 912 27.95 11.44 4.29
N GLN A 913 28.05 11.45 2.96
CA GLN A 913 27.41 10.44 2.11
C GLN A 913 27.95 9.05 2.41
N ARG A 914 29.28 8.89 2.51
CA ARG A 914 29.92 7.60 2.84
C ARG A 914 29.50 7.10 4.22
N TYR A 915 29.40 7.99 5.20
CA TYR A 915 28.94 7.68 6.54
C TYR A 915 27.48 7.26 6.58
N ALA A 916 26.58 8.07 6.01
CA ALA A 916 25.15 7.74 5.93
C ALA A 916 24.91 6.44 5.15
N GLN A 917 25.66 6.17 4.10
CA GLN A 917 25.59 4.90 3.37
C GLN A 917 26.08 3.71 4.20
N ALA A 918 27.12 3.87 5.02
CA ALA A 918 27.57 2.84 5.95
C ALA A 918 26.50 2.54 7.01
N GLN A 919 25.89 3.58 7.59
CA GLN A 919 24.78 3.47 8.53
C GLN A 919 23.60 2.74 7.88
N LEU A 920 23.09 3.21 6.74
CA LEU A 920 21.99 2.56 6.02
C LEU A 920 22.31 1.10 5.67
N GLY A 921 23.54 0.80 5.23
CA GLY A 921 23.95 -0.57 4.88
C GLY A 921 24.01 -1.54 6.07
N VAL A 922 24.14 -1.03 7.30
CA VAL A 922 24.11 -1.83 8.53
C VAL A 922 22.72 -1.81 9.16
N TYR A 923 22.14 -0.64 9.37
CA TYR A 923 20.88 -0.47 10.07
C TYR A 923 19.68 -1.01 9.28
N SER A 924 19.77 -1.05 7.94
CA SER A 924 18.76 -1.76 7.11
C SER A 924 18.77 -3.28 7.26
N ARG A 925 19.70 -3.84 8.05
CA ARG A 925 19.68 -5.26 8.44
C ARG A 925 18.73 -5.53 9.61
N ALA A 926 18.27 -4.49 10.29
CA ALA A 926 17.30 -4.62 11.36
C ALA A 926 15.97 -5.15 10.79
N THR A 927 15.48 -6.27 11.29
CA THR A 927 14.36 -7.01 10.69
C THR A 927 13.01 -6.31 10.82
N PHE A 928 12.83 -5.47 11.84
CA PHE A 928 11.68 -4.58 11.94
C PHE A 928 11.90 -3.25 11.21
N GLY A 929 13.14 -2.79 11.12
CA GLY A 929 13.51 -1.57 10.39
C GLY A 929 14.38 -0.63 11.19
N TRP A 930 14.36 0.64 10.79
CA TRP A 930 15.09 1.71 11.46
C TRP A 930 14.31 3.02 11.42
N ALA A 931 14.56 3.91 12.38
CA ALA A 931 14.01 5.26 12.41
C ALA A 931 15.12 6.30 12.64
N TYR A 932 15.25 7.25 11.71
CA TYR A 932 16.23 8.33 11.81
C TYR A 932 15.77 9.39 12.82
N TRP A 933 16.64 9.81 13.74
CA TRP A 933 16.42 10.96 14.61
C TRP A 933 17.07 12.21 14.00
N SER A 934 16.29 13.18 13.51
CA SER A 934 14.83 13.30 13.46
C SER A 934 14.38 13.79 12.07
N TYR A 935 13.07 13.86 11.82
CA TYR A 935 12.53 14.30 10.53
C TYR A 935 13.01 15.70 10.15
N LYS A 936 12.93 16.63 11.10
CA LYS A 936 13.50 17.97 10.95
C LYS A 936 13.95 18.54 12.29
N CYS A 937 14.96 19.38 12.22
CA CYS A 937 15.62 20.05 13.33
C CYS A 937 16.36 21.28 12.80
N ARG A 938 16.73 22.23 13.65
CA ARG A 938 17.62 23.35 13.31
C ARG A 938 19.03 22.91 12.90
N PHE A 939 19.46 21.72 13.32
CA PHE A 939 20.76 21.17 12.97
C PHE A 939 20.65 20.27 11.74
N ASN A 940 21.47 20.57 10.74
CA ASN A 940 21.38 20.03 9.39
C ASN A 940 21.48 18.50 9.36
N GLU A 941 22.52 17.95 9.98
CA GLU A 941 22.78 16.51 10.02
C GLU A 941 21.84 15.77 10.98
N TRP A 942 21.15 16.46 11.89
CA TRP A 942 20.04 15.88 12.65
C TRP A 942 18.72 15.87 11.88
N SER A 943 18.62 16.60 10.77
CA SER A 943 17.39 16.77 9.99
C SER A 943 17.39 15.85 8.77
N MET A 944 16.64 14.75 8.81
CA MET A 944 16.49 13.83 7.67
C MET A 944 16.00 14.57 6.42
N LYS A 945 15.04 15.49 6.59
CA LYS A 945 14.54 16.34 5.50
C LYS A 945 15.68 17.12 4.85
N TRP A 946 16.54 17.74 5.65
CA TRP A 946 17.70 18.48 5.13
C TRP A 946 18.72 17.54 4.47
N MET A 947 19.01 16.40 5.09
CA MET A 947 19.93 15.39 4.56
C MET A 947 19.49 14.89 3.18
N ILE A 948 18.19 14.65 2.98
CA ILE A 948 17.60 14.26 1.69
C ILE A 948 17.71 15.41 0.68
N GLN A 949 17.22 16.60 1.04
CA GLN A 949 17.20 17.76 0.15
C GLN A 949 18.59 18.20 -0.33
N ASN A 950 19.61 18.00 0.50
CA ASN A 950 21.00 18.37 0.19
C ASN A 950 21.82 17.21 -0.36
N GLY A 951 21.19 16.06 -0.61
CA GLY A 951 21.83 14.87 -1.17
C GLY A 951 22.94 14.31 -0.29
N ARG A 952 22.80 14.40 1.03
CA ARG A 952 23.68 13.77 2.03
C ARG A 952 23.29 12.32 2.25
N ILE A 953 22.01 12.00 2.10
CA ILE A 953 21.47 10.65 2.18
C ILE A 953 20.52 10.38 1.01
N LYS A 954 20.39 9.11 0.61
CA LYS A 954 19.43 8.63 -0.38
C LYS A 954 18.89 7.28 0.08
N LEU A 955 17.56 7.15 0.13
CA LEU A 955 16.84 6.00 0.69
C LEU A 955 16.46 4.93 -0.32
#